data_AF-A0A8T7HFK7-F1
#
_entry.id   AF-A0A8T7HFK7-F1
#
_cell.length_a   1.000
_cell.length_b   1.000
_cell.length_c   1.000
_cell.angle_alpha   90.00
_cell.angle_beta   90.00
_cell.angle_gamma   90.00
#
_symmetry.space_group_name_H-M   'P 1'
#
loop_
_entity.id
_entity.type
_entity.pdbx_description
1 polymer ?
#
loop_
_entity_poly.entity_id
_entity_poly.type
_entity_poly.pdbx_seq_one_letter_code
_entity_poly.pdbx_strand_id
1 'polypeptide(L)'
;MQGSNGTHETSRERRALCGICSAGCGVFVTYDGRGKIASVRPDEDAEIGVLCRLGEASPEIVYSRDRVLYPLRRVGPKGTHEFEQITWDEAYEVIVSNLVRIKEESGPEATAIYTGSGSFELSFCDIFQPKDVAISSASSVLFPFGSPNTMGVGALCYVSFAMIAPHVTMGEMYFNMFSDYRYSDLILVWGTNPATDCPPRTLQTLIEARQRGADIVVIDPRRTRTVGLTDAEWVPIRPGTDGALALGLASVIIAEELYDADFVANWCHGFEEFAIYVQHYRPEVVEQITGIPADRVVSLARRIARARGASFAMYTGIEYSDSGVQAIRAVFTLWGISGNLDVPGGRCFGMKGSAFPINRSDYIKNPDLKRAIGTDRFPVYTHYRQEGHAIALPDSVLLGRPYRIRALILQAAHILTSWPQTPIWRETLANLDFLVCVDRHLTADAAYADIVLPATTLYERKSYMTYGPIFRLRERVIEPLGEARDDVTIMAELARRLGYGHLYPQSEEEALRHVLKGSGFSLEDVREAGGTVRSSTAMMEYRKWEKGLLRPDGRPGFDTPTGKFEIWSTILEEYGYDPLPIYTEPSESPVSQPERSEEFPLIFNSGARVTTDFHAQHHSIASFLAERPEPTVTVNSHDATERGIRDGDRVLVRTARGEIPLRAIVTDDIVQGAIEANMGGGCYQAPEAWREGNVNELTDLSRYDPISGFPVYKALLCDVVRAEDGGGKVAIGTGEIDAVDVVGATEVHRIYLDHNATTPLDPAVRQAMVAVLESSPGNPSSIYREGKDAKFAIESARRSLARLLNCTARRIIFTGSCTEANNMVIKGLASAHRGGSRREIITTPTEHSAVIEPCRWLERFGFRVTFLPVDRTGQVDPADLSALIGPETLFVSVMMANNETGTIQPVRELAEIAHEHGALFHTDATQAIGKMPVDTGDLDVDLLTLSGHKIYGPKGVGALYMKKGVSIDPLIRGGEQEGRYRAGTENTIGIVGLGRAAEIAEQHLARMDDIRR
;
A
#
# COMPACT_ATOMS: atom_id res chain seq x y z
N MET A 1 26.80 37.14 40.34
CA MET A 1 26.41 36.36 41.53
C MET A 1 25.17 35.56 41.15
N GLN A 2 25.26 34.23 41.28
CA GLN A 2 24.19 33.21 41.31
C GLN A 2 23.20 33.22 40.11
N GLY A 3 23.17 32.26 39.19
CA GLY A 3 23.44 30.83 39.31
C GLY A 3 22.13 30.05 39.18
N SER A 4 21.68 29.81 37.95
CA SER A 4 20.73 28.74 37.62
C SER A 4 21.30 27.93 36.46
N ASN A 5 22.09 26.92 36.81
CA ASN A 5 22.43 25.81 35.93
C ASN A 5 21.13 25.07 35.58
N GLY A 6 20.49 25.49 34.50
CA GLY A 6 19.56 24.64 33.77
C GLY A 6 20.38 23.70 32.90
N THR A 7 20.63 22.49 33.40
CA THR A 7 21.06 21.35 32.59
C THR A 7 19.96 21.07 31.57
N HIS A 8 20.07 21.64 30.37
CA HIS A 8 19.42 21.08 29.20
C HIS A 8 20.09 19.73 28.93
N GLU A 9 19.42 18.64 29.31
CA GLU A 9 19.66 17.34 28.69
C GLU A 9 19.43 17.53 27.19
N THR A 10 20.53 17.64 26.44
CA THR A 10 20.51 17.48 25.00
C THR A 10 20.07 16.04 24.76
N SER A 11 18.83 15.85 24.29
CA SER A 11 18.36 14.53 23.94
C SER A 11 19.35 13.95 22.93
N ARG A 12 20.08 12.90 23.32
CA ARG A 12 21.10 12.24 22.48
C ARG A 12 20.48 11.59 21.24
N GLU A 13 19.17 11.66 21.08
CA GLU A 13 18.39 11.04 20.03
C GLU A 13 17.35 12.04 19.47
N ARG A 14 17.10 11.97 18.16
CA ARG A 14 16.12 12.80 17.43
C ARG A 14 15.32 11.95 16.44
N ARG A 15 14.01 12.20 16.36
CA ARG A 15 13.12 11.64 15.33
C ARG A 15 13.36 12.33 13.98
N ALA A 16 13.55 11.57 12.91
CA ALA A 16 13.87 12.09 11.58
C ALA A 16 13.40 11.15 10.46
N LEU A 17 13.69 11.51 9.21
CA LEU A 17 13.58 10.62 8.05
C LEU A 17 14.97 10.08 7.68
N CYS A 18 15.05 8.81 7.31
CA CYS A 18 16.29 8.19 6.84
C CYS A 18 16.87 9.00 5.67
N GLY A 19 18.18 9.17 5.69
CA GLY A 19 18.91 10.07 4.81
C GLY A 19 19.66 9.39 3.65
N ILE A 20 19.51 8.06 3.51
CA ILE A 20 20.34 7.23 2.62
C ILE A 20 19.72 7.04 1.23
N CYS A 21 18.41 6.80 1.15
CA CYS A 21 17.68 6.69 -0.12
C CYS A 21 16.40 7.55 -0.13
N SER A 22 15.74 7.63 -1.28
CA SER A 22 14.53 8.44 -1.47
C SER A 22 13.26 7.90 -0.82
N ALA A 23 13.27 6.70 -0.23
CA ALA A 23 12.07 6.08 0.33
C ALA A 23 11.49 6.81 1.56
N GLY A 24 12.33 7.55 2.31
CA GLY A 24 11.88 8.37 3.43
C GLY A 24 11.48 7.63 4.71
N CYS A 25 12.02 6.44 5.00
CA CYS A 25 11.67 5.69 6.21
C CYS A 25 11.82 6.52 7.50
N GLY A 26 10.87 6.40 8.43
CA GLY A 26 10.94 7.06 9.73
C GLY A 26 11.99 6.41 10.61
N VAL A 27 12.84 7.22 11.25
CA VAL A 27 13.94 6.74 12.08
C VAL A 27 14.16 7.61 13.32
N PHE A 28 14.77 7.00 14.34
CA PHE A 28 15.46 7.73 15.40
C PHE A 28 16.96 7.74 15.11
N VAL A 29 17.57 8.93 15.20
CA VAL A 29 18.99 9.16 14.99
C VAL A 29 19.63 9.52 16.31
N THR A 30 20.62 8.73 16.74
CA THR A 30 21.43 9.01 17.93
C THR A 30 22.72 9.73 17.54
N TYR A 31 23.13 10.72 18.33
CA TYR A 31 24.35 11.51 18.09
C TYR A 31 25.49 11.14 19.05
N ASP A 32 26.73 11.24 18.58
CA ASP A 32 27.93 11.13 19.41
C ASP A 32 28.21 12.43 20.18
N GLY A 33 29.23 12.42 21.05
CA GLY A 33 29.63 13.61 21.83
C GLY A 33 30.16 14.80 21.00
N ARG A 34 30.28 14.64 19.67
CA ARG A 34 30.70 15.68 18.71
C ARG A 34 29.57 16.09 17.78
N GLY A 35 28.34 15.59 17.99
CA GLY A 35 27.18 15.90 17.16
C GLY A 35 27.13 15.15 15.82
N LYS A 36 27.93 14.09 15.64
CA LYS A 36 27.85 13.20 14.47
C LYS A 36 26.81 12.11 14.68
N ILE A 37 26.22 11.61 13.60
CA ILE A 37 25.32 10.45 13.64
C ILE A 37 26.12 9.24 14.12
N ALA A 38 25.73 8.68 15.28
CA ALA A 38 26.35 7.52 15.89
C ALA A 38 25.62 6.22 15.52
N SER A 39 24.29 6.25 15.50
CA SER A 39 23.45 5.10 15.15
C SER A 39 22.07 5.56 14.66
N VAL A 40 21.41 4.68 13.91
CA VAL A 40 20.05 4.88 13.40
C VAL A 40 19.23 3.63 13.72
N ARG A 41 18.01 3.81 14.22
CA ARG A 41 17.04 2.73 14.47
C ARG A 41 15.67 3.10 13.89
N PRO A 42 14.81 2.13 13.54
CA PRO A 42 13.48 2.43 13.01
C PRO A 42 12.62 3.21 14.02
N ASP A 43 11.77 4.08 13.49
CA ASP A 43 10.65 4.70 14.20
C ASP A 43 9.38 3.93 13.82
N GLU A 44 9.06 2.91 14.62
CA GLU A 44 7.99 1.93 14.33
C GLU A 44 6.60 2.58 14.18
N ASP A 45 6.39 3.75 14.78
CA ASP A 45 5.14 4.52 14.69
C ASP A 45 5.05 5.39 13.42
N ALA A 46 6.08 5.41 12.57
CA ALA A 46 6.06 6.16 11.31
C ALA A 46 5.29 5.44 10.20
N GLU A 47 4.89 6.20 9.17
CA GLU A 47 4.21 5.68 7.97
C GLU A 47 4.99 4.56 7.27
N ILE A 48 6.32 4.67 7.30
CA ILE A 48 7.28 3.65 6.87
C ILE A 48 8.29 3.47 8.02
N GLY A 49 7.88 2.80 9.08
CA GLY A 49 8.67 2.56 10.30
C GLY A 49 9.62 1.37 10.23
N VAL A 50 10.26 1.14 9.08
CA VAL A 50 11.21 0.03 8.86
C VAL A 50 12.60 0.55 8.55
N LEU A 51 13.64 -0.20 8.93
CA LEU A 51 15.03 0.12 8.62
C LEU A 51 15.66 -1.05 7.86
N CYS A 52 16.30 -0.76 6.72
CA CYS A 52 17.08 -1.74 5.97
C CYS A 52 18.57 -1.65 6.32
N ARG A 53 19.35 -2.62 5.83
CA ARG A 53 20.80 -2.70 6.03
C ARG A 53 21.55 -1.43 5.63
N LEU A 54 21.12 -0.77 4.54
CA LEU A 54 21.68 0.51 4.12
C LEU A 54 21.44 1.63 5.14
N GLY A 55 20.25 1.64 5.76
CA GLY A 55 19.89 2.61 6.79
C GLY A 55 20.66 2.41 8.10
N GLU A 56 20.94 1.17 8.49
CA GLU A 56 21.79 0.86 9.66
C GLU A 56 23.21 1.40 9.51
N ALA A 57 23.78 1.28 8.31
CA ALA A 57 25.13 1.75 7.98
C ALA A 57 25.20 3.27 7.72
N SER A 58 24.16 4.03 8.07
CA SER A 58 24.11 5.48 7.84
C SER A 58 25.37 6.23 8.30
N PRO A 59 25.94 5.99 9.50
CA PRO A 59 27.17 6.66 9.92
C PRO A 59 28.36 6.40 8.97
N GLU A 60 28.53 5.16 8.50
CA GLU A 60 29.64 4.79 7.61
C GLU A 60 29.48 5.42 6.23
N ILE A 61 28.25 5.48 5.70
CA ILE A 61 27.95 6.06 4.38
C ILE A 61 28.12 7.57 4.41
N VAL A 62 27.52 8.26 5.39
CA VAL A 62 27.51 9.73 5.47
C VAL A 62 28.91 10.29 5.69
N TYR A 63 29.70 9.63 6.55
CA TYR A 63 31.06 10.05 6.88
C TYR A 63 32.14 9.27 6.12
N SER A 64 31.78 8.63 5.00
CA SER A 64 32.74 7.93 4.16
C SER A 64 33.85 8.88 3.71
N ARG A 65 35.09 8.39 3.72
CA ARG A 65 36.26 9.11 3.21
C ARG A 65 36.18 9.38 1.70
N ASP A 66 35.30 8.66 1.02
CA ASP A 66 35.12 8.67 -0.42
C ASP A 66 34.15 9.76 -0.90
N ARG A 67 33.53 10.50 0.04
CA ARG A 67 32.60 11.60 -0.24
C ARG A 67 33.29 12.74 -0.98
N VAL A 68 32.63 13.26 -2.03
CA VAL A 68 33.00 14.53 -2.66
C VAL A 68 32.38 15.66 -1.85
N LEU A 69 33.22 16.52 -1.28
CA LEU A 69 32.81 17.58 -0.36
C LEU A 69 33.03 18.99 -0.92
N TYR A 70 33.75 19.14 -2.03
CA TYR A 70 34.09 20.42 -2.63
C TYR A 70 33.96 20.34 -4.15
N PRO A 71 33.66 21.46 -4.85
CA PRO A 71 33.72 21.50 -6.30
C PRO A 71 35.13 21.19 -6.83
N LEU A 72 35.20 20.41 -7.90
CA LEU A 72 36.44 19.94 -8.49
C LEU A 72 36.51 20.28 -9.98
N ARG A 73 37.70 20.67 -10.45
CA ARG A 73 38.01 20.92 -11.88
C ARG A 73 39.08 19.96 -12.36
N ARG A 74 38.87 19.37 -13.55
CA ARG A 74 39.83 18.43 -14.13
C ARG A 74 41.12 19.15 -14.52
N VAL A 75 42.26 18.57 -14.16
CA VAL A 75 43.61 19.03 -14.55
C VAL A 75 44.37 18.01 -15.40
N GLY A 76 43.97 16.73 -15.34
CA GLY A 76 44.54 15.65 -16.16
C GLY A 76 43.77 15.38 -17.46
N PRO A 77 44.23 14.38 -18.24
CA PRO A 77 43.51 13.92 -19.42
C PRO A 77 42.16 13.27 -19.07
N LYS A 78 41.19 13.30 -20.00
CA LYS A 78 39.92 12.58 -19.81
C LYS A 78 40.17 11.08 -19.63
N GLY A 79 39.44 10.48 -18.70
CA GLY A 79 39.62 9.11 -18.26
C GLY A 79 40.48 8.95 -17.00
N THR A 80 40.99 10.05 -16.42
CA THR A 80 41.66 10.04 -15.11
C THR A 80 40.86 10.83 -14.08
N HIS A 81 41.02 10.49 -12.80
CA HIS A 81 40.41 11.21 -11.67
C HIS A 81 41.32 12.32 -11.12
N GLU A 82 42.07 12.98 -12.00
CA GLU A 82 43.00 14.06 -11.64
C GLU A 82 42.27 15.40 -11.61
N PHE A 83 41.97 15.85 -10.39
CA PHE A 83 41.24 17.07 -10.12
C PHE A 83 41.99 18.03 -9.20
N GLU A 84 41.74 19.32 -9.36
CA GLU A 84 42.03 20.34 -8.36
C GLU A 84 40.72 20.87 -7.75
N GLN A 85 40.78 21.25 -6.47
CA GLN A 85 39.66 21.88 -5.80
C GLN A 85 39.49 23.32 -6.29
N ILE A 86 38.25 23.72 -6.57
CA ILE A 86 37.87 25.07 -6.96
C ILE A 86 36.68 25.56 -6.13
N THR A 87 36.38 26.85 -6.21
CA THR A 87 35.19 27.42 -5.58
C THR A 87 33.91 27.12 -6.38
N TRP A 88 32.75 27.21 -5.73
CA TRP A 88 31.45 27.13 -6.41
C TRP A 88 31.28 28.20 -7.50
N ASP A 89 31.77 29.42 -7.26
CA ASP A 89 31.64 30.51 -8.22
C ASP A 89 32.43 30.23 -9.51
N GLU A 90 33.69 29.79 -9.38
CA GLU A 90 34.52 29.37 -10.51
C GLU A 90 33.90 28.18 -11.26
N ALA A 91 33.33 27.21 -10.54
CA ALA A 91 32.70 26.04 -11.14
C ALA A 91 31.53 26.46 -12.04
N TYR A 92 30.64 27.31 -11.53
CA TYR A 92 29.52 27.82 -12.31
C TYR A 92 29.94 28.73 -13.47
N GLU A 93 30.98 29.53 -13.32
CA GLU A 93 31.52 30.34 -14.42
C GLU A 93 31.99 29.45 -15.58
N VAL A 94 32.71 28.37 -15.28
CA VAL A 94 33.15 27.38 -16.29
C VAL A 94 31.95 26.67 -16.93
N ILE A 95 30.96 26.27 -16.14
CA ILE A 95 29.76 25.59 -16.64
C ILE A 95 28.97 26.51 -17.59
N VAL A 96 28.65 27.72 -17.13
CA VAL A 96 27.81 28.66 -17.89
C VAL A 96 28.51 29.11 -19.18
N SER A 97 29.81 29.44 -19.10
CA SER A 97 30.58 29.85 -20.29
C SER A 97 30.64 28.76 -21.35
N ASN A 98 30.84 27.49 -20.97
CA ASN A 98 30.86 26.39 -21.92
C ASN A 98 29.48 26.08 -22.52
N LEU A 99 28.42 26.09 -21.70
CA LEU A 99 27.06 25.87 -22.20
C LEU A 99 26.68 26.97 -23.22
N VAL A 100 26.90 28.24 -22.88
CA VAL A 100 26.60 29.37 -23.78
C VAL A 100 27.42 29.28 -25.07
N ARG A 101 28.74 29.02 -24.97
CA ARG A 101 29.60 28.84 -26.14
C ARG A 101 29.09 27.72 -27.07
N ILE A 102 28.73 26.56 -26.51
CA ILE A 102 28.23 25.43 -27.30
C ILE A 102 26.88 25.77 -27.96
N LYS A 103 26.01 26.50 -27.26
CA LYS A 103 24.74 26.99 -27.83
C LYS A 103 24.97 27.95 -28.99
N GLU A 104 25.93 28.86 -28.89
CA GLU A 104 26.29 29.79 -29.97
C GLU A 104 26.90 29.07 -31.18
N GLU A 105 27.73 28.05 -30.95
CA GLU A 105 28.42 27.31 -32.00
C GLU A 105 27.55 26.24 -32.69
N SER A 106 26.63 25.59 -31.98
CA SER A 106 25.95 24.36 -32.45
C SER A 106 24.46 24.30 -32.11
N GLY A 107 23.89 25.36 -31.56
CA GLY A 107 22.50 25.39 -31.11
C GLY A 107 22.31 24.83 -29.70
N PRO A 108 21.25 25.24 -28.99
CA PRO A 108 20.99 24.80 -27.63
C PRO A 108 20.76 23.29 -27.51
N GLU A 109 20.28 22.64 -28.58
CA GLU A 109 20.10 21.20 -28.65
C GLU A 109 21.40 20.40 -28.47
N ALA A 110 22.57 20.98 -28.73
CA ALA A 110 23.86 20.31 -28.51
C ALA A 110 24.22 20.16 -27.02
N THR A 111 23.35 20.60 -26.11
CA THR A 111 23.50 20.44 -24.66
C THR A 111 22.43 19.49 -24.13
N ALA A 112 22.78 18.63 -23.17
CA ALA A 112 21.85 17.67 -22.60
C ALA A 112 22.02 17.53 -21.08
N ILE A 113 21.00 16.99 -20.43
CA ILE A 113 21.06 16.57 -19.03
C ILE A 113 20.51 15.14 -18.89
N TYR A 114 21.18 14.33 -18.07
CA TYR A 114 20.74 13.00 -17.69
C TYR A 114 20.66 12.91 -16.16
N THR A 115 19.48 12.54 -15.65
CA THR A 115 19.26 12.39 -14.21
C THR A 115 19.16 10.91 -13.81
N GLY A 116 19.98 10.51 -12.83
CA GLY A 116 20.05 9.16 -12.29
C GLY A 116 19.16 8.91 -11.06
N SER A 117 19.13 7.67 -10.58
CA SER A 117 18.34 7.28 -9.40
C SER A 117 18.86 7.90 -8.09
N GLY A 118 20.10 8.37 -8.05
CA GLY A 118 20.64 9.13 -6.92
C GLY A 118 19.96 10.49 -6.70
N SER A 119 19.19 10.96 -7.69
CA SER A 119 18.42 12.21 -7.66
C SER A 119 16.91 11.98 -7.50
N PHE A 120 16.47 10.78 -7.13
CA PHE A 120 15.07 10.44 -6.82
C PHE A 120 14.52 11.11 -5.55
N GLU A 121 15.23 12.11 -5.04
CA GLU A 121 14.73 12.95 -3.97
C GLU A 121 13.46 13.68 -4.46
N LEU A 122 12.40 13.60 -3.68
CA LEU A 122 11.06 13.99 -4.11
C LEU A 122 10.98 15.46 -4.52
N SER A 123 11.60 16.37 -3.76
CA SER A 123 11.57 17.79 -4.09
C SER A 123 12.28 18.10 -5.41
N PHE A 124 13.39 17.41 -5.72
CA PHE A 124 14.05 17.56 -7.00
C PHE A 124 13.16 17.13 -8.17
N CYS A 125 12.56 15.94 -8.08
CA CYS A 125 11.66 15.44 -9.12
C CYS A 125 10.44 16.36 -9.29
N ASP A 126 9.79 16.75 -8.19
CA ASP A 126 8.59 17.59 -8.25
C ASP A 126 8.87 19.04 -8.67
N ILE A 127 10.11 19.56 -8.60
CA ILE A 127 10.42 20.94 -9.04
C ILE A 127 10.87 21.00 -10.50
N PHE A 128 11.66 20.02 -10.94
CA PHE A 128 12.30 20.06 -12.25
C PHE A 128 11.65 19.14 -13.30
N GLN A 129 10.60 18.41 -12.97
CA GLN A 129 9.93 17.55 -13.95
C GLN A 129 9.37 18.34 -15.16
N PRO A 130 9.44 17.77 -16.39
CA PRO A 130 8.76 18.33 -17.55
C PRO A 130 7.24 18.49 -17.36
N LYS A 131 6.68 19.56 -17.94
CA LYS A 131 5.22 19.75 -18.00
C LYS A 131 4.54 18.63 -18.80
N ASP A 132 3.28 18.35 -18.46
CA ASP A 132 2.41 17.36 -19.11
C ASP A 132 2.89 15.91 -18.95
N VAL A 133 3.75 15.66 -17.98
CA VAL A 133 4.19 14.32 -17.57
C VAL A 133 3.58 13.99 -16.21
N ALA A 134 3.23 12.73 -15.97
CA ALA A 134 2.66 12.29 -14.70
C ALA A 134 3.69 12.27 -13.57
N ILE A 135 4.83 11.61 -13.78
CA ILE A 135 5.97 11.50 -12.87
C ILE A 135 7.23 11.41 -13.71
N SER A 136 8.30 12.17 -13.42
CA SER A 136 9.59 12.09 -14.11
C SER A 136 10.74 12.47 -13.18
N SER A 137 11.91 11.85 -13.38
CA SER A 137 13.17 12.31 -12.79
C SER A 137 13.98 13.22 -13.72
N ALA A 138 13.59 13.38 -14.98
CA ALA A 138 14.30 14.24 -15.91
C ALA A 138 14.12 15.72 -15.52
N SER A 139 15.12 16.54 -15.83
CA SER A 139 15.17 17.93 -15.39
C SER A 139 14.86 18.91 -16.54
N SER A 140 13.94 19.82 -16.30
CA SER A 140 13.55 20.91 -17.19
C SER A 140 14.51 22.10 -17.15
N VAL A 141 15.60 22.04 -16.35
CA VAL A 141 16.48 23.18 -16.10
C VAL A 141 17.04 23.79 -17.40
N LEU A 142 17.29 22.97 -18.42
CA LEU A 142 17.78 23.42 -19.73
C LEU A 142 16.67 23.74 -20.75
N PHE A 143 15.39 23.60 -20.40
CA PHE A 143 14.28 23.94 -21.31
C PHE A 143 14.21 25.44 -21.61
N PRO A 144 14.29 26.37 -20.62
CA PRO A 144 14.37 27.80 -20.92
C PRO A 144 15.66 28.19 -21.66
N PHE A 145 16.73 27.39 -21.50
CA PHE A 145 17.95 27.54 -22.30
C PHE A 145 17.75 27.19 -23.78
N GLY A 146 16.72 26.41 -24.09
CA GLY A 146 16.31 26.00 -25.43
C GLY A 146 16.70 24.56 -25.79
N SER A 147 17.30 23.79 -24.87
CA SER A 147 17.62 22.39 -25.15
C SER A 147 16.37 21.52 -24.97
N PRO A 148 16.02 20.67 -25.94
CA PRO A 148 14.98 19.67 -25.77
C PRO A 148 15.51 18.37 -25.11
N ASN A 149 16.83 18.24 -24.95
CA ASN A 149 17.49 17.00 -24.55
C ASN A 149 17.62 16.87 -23.03
N THR A 150 16.51 16.52 -22.39
CA THR A 150 16.51 15.98 -21.04
C THR A 150 16.23 14.49 -21.09
N MET A 151 16.87 13.73 -20.21
CA MET A 151 16.74 12.28 -20.11
C MET A 151 16.76 11.88 -18.63
N GLY A 152 16.11 10.78 -18.30
CA GLY A 152 16.16 10.18 -16.98
C GLY A 152 16.25 8.66 -17.04
N VAL A 153 16.39 8.04 -15.88
CA VAL A 153 16.38 6.57 -15.74
C VAL A 153 15.07 5.90 -16.18
N GLY A 154 14.04 6.69 -16.51
CA GLY A 154 12.80 6.18 -17.08
C GLY A 154 13.01 5.31 -18.31
N ALA A 155 14.10 5.50 -19.07
CA ALA A 155 14.48 4.66 -20.22
C ALA A 155 15.07 3.29 -19.85
N LEU A 156 15.32 3.04 -18.56
CA LEU A 156 15.95 1.82 -18.02
C LEU A 156 15.13 1.16 -16.90
N CYS A 157 14.09 1.81 -16.40
CA CYS A 157 13.29 1.32 -15.28
C CYS A 157 11.93 2.02 -15.25
N TYR A 158 10.92 1.31 -14.77
CA TYR A 158 9.63 1.84 -14.32
C TYR A 158 8.65 2.28 -15.42
N VAL A 159 9.08 2.89 -16.52
CA VAL A 159 8.15 3.47 -17.51
C VAL A 159 7.33 2.41 -18.23
N SER A 160 7.93 1.29 -18.64
CA SER A 160 7.21 0.21 -19.33
C SER A 160 6.20 -0.44 -18.40
N PHE A 161 6.62 -0.74 -17.17
CA PHE A 161 5.80 -1.39 -16.16
C PHE A 161 4.71 -0.51 -15.55
N ALA A 162 5.06 0.71 -15.15
CA ALA A 162 4.21 1.56 -14.31
C ALA A 162 3.44 2.63 -15.09
N MET A 163 3.85 2.95 -16.33
CA MET A 163 3.23 3.99 -17.14
C MET A 163 2.62 3.43 -18.42
N ILE A 164 3.44 2.93 -19.35
CA ILE A 164 3.00 2.55 -20.70
C ILE A 164 2.00 1.38 -20.62
N ALA A 165 2.44 0.21 -20.13
CA ALA A 165 1.61 -0.99 -20.14
C ALA A 165 0.25 -0.84 -19.43
N PRO A 166 0.15 -0.27 -18.20
CA PRO A 166 -1.14 -0.09 -17.56
C PRO A 166 -1.98 0.98 -18.27
N HIS A 167 -1.39 2.12 -18.68
CA HIS A 167 -2.18 3.19 -19.29
C HIS A 167 -2.79 2.78 -20.64
N VAL A 168 -2.03 2.10 -21.50
CA VAL A 168 -2.55 1.63 -22.80
C VAL A 168 -3.55 0.47 -22.68
N THR A 169 -3.72 -0.10 -21.48
CA THR A 169 -4.64 -1.21 -21.20
C THR A 169 -5.87 -0.76 -20.42
N MET A 170 -5.72 0.15 -19.45
CA MET A 170 -6.79 0.54 -18.53
C MET A 170 -6.89 2.04 -18.24
N GLY A 171 -6.11 2.89 -18.91
CA GLY A 171 -6.19 4.35 -18.78
C GLY A 171 -5.67 4.91 -17.46
N GLU A 172 -5.07 4.07 -16.61
CA GLU A 172 -4.50 4.47 -15.32
C GLU A 172 -3.05 4.02 -15.22
N MET A 173 -2.29 4.73 -14.38
CA MET A 173 -0.89 4.41 -14.13
C MET A 173 -0.73 3.60 -12.85
N TYR A 174 0.31 2.78 -12.77
CA TYR A 174 0.48 1.83 -11.68
C TYR A 174 0.63 2.49 -10.30
N PHE A 175 1.15 3.71 -10.22
CA PHE A 175 1.25 4.46 -8.94
C PHE A 175 -0.09 4.96 -8.42
N ASN A 176 -1.10 5.06 -9.29
CA ASN A 176 -2.50 5.30 -8.91
C ASN A 176 -3.21 3.98 -8.56
N MET A 177 -2.48 2.88 -8.41
CA MET A 177 -3.03 1.57 -8.14
C MET A 177 -2.29 0.92 -6.97
N PHE A 178 -2.95 -0.02 -6.30
CA PHE A 178 -2.34 -0.78 -5.20
C PHE A 178 -2.89 -2.21 -5.18
N SER A 179 -2.14 -3.11 -4.56
CA SER A 179 -2.57 -4.49 -4.34
C SER A 179 -3.15 -4.60 -2.93
N ASP A 180 -4.39 -5.06 -2.82
CA ASP A 180 -5.12 -5.08 -1.56
C ASP A 180 -4.81 -6.34 -0.73
N TYR A 181 -3.53 -6.53 -0.40
CA TYR A 181 -2.99 -7.71 0.31
C TYR A 181 -3.69 -8.02 1.65
N ARG A 182 -4.42 -7.04 2.20
CA ARG A 182 -5.18 -7.21 3.44
C ARG A 182 -6.33 -8.20 3.27
N TYR A 183 -6.99 -8.18 2.11
CA TYR A 183 -8.17 -8.99 1.82
C TYR A 183 -7.90 -10.09 0.78
N SER A 184 -6.69 -10.17 0.23
CA SER A 184 -6.31 -11.22 -0.72
C SER A 184 -6.27 -12.58 -0.07
N ASP A 185 -6.82 -13.58 -0.75
CA ASP A 185 -6.61 -15.00 -0.41
C ASP A 185 -5.57 -15.68 -1.31
N LEU A 186 -5.24 -15.10 -2.47
CA LEU A 186 -4.12 -15.50 -3.32
C LEU A 186 -3.24 -14.28 -3.66
N ILE A 187 -1.93 -14.40 -3.50
CA ILE A 187 -0.96 -13.36 -3.87
C ILE A 187 0.12 -13.97 -4.75
N LEU A 188 0.30 -13.42 -5.95
CA LEU A 188 1.38 -13.79 -6.86
C LEU A 188 2.54 -12.79 -6.75
N VAL A 189 3.74 -13.26 -6.44
CA VAL A 189 4.98 -12.49 -6.54
C VAL A 189 5.61 -12.87 -7.87
N TRP A 190 5.60 -11.96 -8.84
CA TRP A 190 5.95 -12.27 -10.22
C TRP A 190 7.02 -11.31 -10.76
N GLY A 191 8.22 -11.83 -11.03
CA GLY A 191 9.31 -11.04 -11.60
C GLY A 191 9.79 -9.92 -10.68
N THR A 192 9.74 -10.14 -9.36
CA THR A 192 10.26 -9.21 -8.35
C THR A 192 10.73 -9.98 -7.13
N ASN A 193 11.72 -9.43 -6.40
CA ASN A 193 12.26 -10.05 -5.19
C ASN A 193 12.11 -9.13 -3.95
N PRO A 194 10.97 -9.23 -3.24
CA PRO A 194 10.72 -8.46 -2.02
C PRO A 194 11.79 -8.63 -0.93
N ALA A 195 12.55 -9.73 -0.92
CA ALA A 195 13.63 -9.96 0.05
C ALA A 195 14.90 -9.15 -0.18
N THR A 196 14.93 -8.36 -1.27
CA THR A 196 16.00 -7.41 -1.56
C THR A 196 15.51 -5.97 -1.62
N ASP A 197 14.20 -5.75 -1.40
CA ASP A 197 13.61 -4.42 -1.40
C ASP A 197 14.21 -3.57 -0.28
N CYS A 198 14.56 -2.33 -0.61
CA CYS A 198 15.04 -1.33 0.33
C CYS A 198 14.09 -0.11 0.25
N PRO A 199 13.13 0.05 1.17
CA PRO A 199 12.86 -0.80 2.35
C PRO A 199 12.07 -2.08 2.04
N PRO A 200 12.17 -3.14 2.88
CA PRO A 200 11.53 -4.44 2.65
C PRO A 200 10.04 -4.48 3.01
N ARG A 201 9.30 -3.40 2.70
CA ARG A 201 7.89 -3.23 3.07
C ARG A 201 6.98 -4.27 2.42
N THR A 202 7.24 -4.59 1.14
CA THR A 202 6.47 -5.60 0.41
C THR A 202 6.62 -6.95 1.08
N LEU A 203 7.84 -7.34 1.45
CA LEU A 203 8.12 -8.61 2.13
C LEU A 203 7.40 -8.69 3.48
N GLN A 204 7.46 -7.63 4.30
CA GLN A 204 6.73 -7.59 5.56
C GLN A 204 5.22 -7.80 5.34
N THR A 205 4.64 -7.11 4.36
CA THR A 205 3.20 -7.23 4.06
C THR A 205 2.82 -8.64 3.57
N LEU A 206 3.71 -9.31 2.83
CA LEU A 206 3.52 -10.69 2.39
C LEU A 206 3.59 -11.69 3.56
N ILE A 207 4.54 -11.51 4.49
CA ILE A 207 4.64 -12.33 5.71
C ILE A 207 3.35 -12.19 6.53
N GLU A 208 2.86 -10.97 6.73
CA GLU A 208 1.60 -10.72 7.43
C GLU A 208 0.40 -11.34 6.69
N ALA A 209 0.36 -11.27 5.36
CA ALA A 209 -0.69 -11.91 4.57
C ALA A 209 -0.68 -13.43 4.73
N ARG A 210 0.51 -14.05 4.72
CA ARG A 210 0.66 -15.48 4.98
C ARG A 210 0.18 -15.86 6.38
N GLN A 211 0.54 -15.09 7.41
CA GLN A 211 0.08 -15.32 8.79
C GLN A 211 -1.44 -15.24 8.93
N ARG A 212 -2.12 -14.44 8.09
CA ARG A 212 -3.59 -14.40 7.99
C ARG A 212 -4.20 -15.57 7.22
N GLY A 213 -3.38 -16.39 6.57
CA GLY A 213 -3.80 -17.56 5.78
C GLY A 213 -3.91 -17.33 4.29
N ALA A 214 -3.35 -16.24 3.73
CA ALA A 214 -3.26 -16.07 2.29
C ALA A 214 -2.32 -17.11 1.66
N ASP A 215 -2.69 -17.59 0.49
CA ASP A 215 -1.86 -18.42 -0.37
C ASP A 215 -0.91 -17.54 -1.18
N ILE A 216 0.36 -17.94 -1.28
CA ILE A 216 1.39 -17.13 -1.94
C ILE A 216 2.13 -18.00 -2.95
N VAL A 217 2.26 -17.48 -4.17
CA VAL A 217 2.98 -18.12 -5.27
C VAL A 217 4.07 -17.17 -5.75
N VAL A 218 5.32 -17.64 -5.82
CA VAL A 218 6.45 -16.89 -6.34
C VAL A 218 6.82 -17.47 -7.72
N ILE A 219 6.65 -16.66 -8.76
CA ILE A 219 7.01 -16.96 -10.14
C ILE A 219 8.32 -16.22 -10.43
N ASP A 220 9.42 -16.96 -10.39
CA ASP A 220 10.77 -16.43 -10.55
C ASP A 220 11.73 -17.57 -10.97
N PRO A 221 12.73 -17.32 -11.84
CA PRO A 221 13.78 -18.30 -12.14
C PRO A 221 14.60 -18.74 -10.91
N ARG A 222 14.62 -17.93 -9.84
CA ARG A 222 15.26 -18.24 -8.58
C ARG A 222 14.24 -18.55 -7.50
N ARG A 223 14.58 -19.51 -6.64
CA ARG A 223 13.88 -19.73 -5.38
C ARG A 223 14.39 -18.73 -4.34
N THR A 224 13.83 -17.52 -4.39
CA THR A 224 14.25 -16.38 -3.55
C THR A 224 13.96 -16.61 -2.06
N ARG A 225 14.58 -15.81 -1.18
CA ARG A 225 14.29 -15.84 0.26
C ARG A 225 12.83 -15.53 0.59
N THR A 226 12.11 -14.82 -0.29
CA THR A 226 10.66 -14.61 -0.17
C THR A 226 9.91 -15.94 -0.07
N VAL A 227 10.33 -16.96 -0.81
CA VAL A 227 9.75 -18.31 -0.74
C VAL A 227 9.91 -18.91 0.65
N GLY A 228 11.14 -18.88 1.18
CA GLY A 228 11.46 -19.45 2.49
C GLY A 228 10.79 -18.72 3.66
N LEU A 229 10.67 -17.39 3.58
CA LEU A 229 10.09 -16.56 4.65
C LEU A 229 8.56 -16.56 4.67
N THR A 230 7.92 -16.88 3.55
CA THR A 230 6.46 -16.91 3.44
C THR A 230 5.89 -18.30 3.20
N ASP A 231 6.73 -19.34 3.15
CA ASP A 231 6.32 -20.72 2.83
C ASP A 231 5.50 -20.76 1.53
N ALA A 232 5.91 -19.96 0.55
CA ALA A 232 5.22 -19.82 -0.73
C ALA A 232 5.51 -21.01 -1.65
N GLU A 233 4.61 -21.26 -2.59
CA GLU A 233 4.90 -22.13 -3.72
C GLU A 233 5.89 -21.45 -4.66
N TRP A 234 6.95 -22.15 -5.06
CA TRP A 234 7.88 -21.68 -6.10
C TRP A 234 7.51 -22.26 -7.46
N VAL A 235 7.30 -21.37 -8.43
CA VAL A 235 7.08 -21.69 -9.85
C VAL A 235 8.34 -21.32 -10.63
N PRO A 236 9.20 -22.29 -10.95
CA PRO A 236 10.45 -22.07 -11.68
C PRO A 236 10.17 -21.76 -13.14
N ILE A 237 10.28 -20.50 -13.53
CA ILE A 237 10.07 -20.07 -14.91
C ILE A 237 11.38 -19.92 -15.68
N ARG A 238 11.41 -20.29 -16.96
CA ARG A 238 12.52 -19.94 -17.87
C ARG A 238 12.59 -18.41 -18.04
N PRO A 239 13.75 -17.77 -17.85
CA PRO A 239 13.85 -16.32 -17.99
C PRO A 239 13.37 -15.80 -19.35
N GLY A 240 12.63 -14.70 -19.36
CA GLY A 240 12.10 -14.08 -20.58
C GLY A 240 10.85 -14.74 -21.16
N THR A 241 10.19 -15.64 -20.41
CA THR A 241 9.01 -16.38 -20.89
C THR A 241 7.71 -16.08 -20.13
N ASP A 242 7.73 -15.04 -19.29
CA ASP A 242 6.59 -14.61 -18.46
C ASP A 242 5.34 -14.28 -19.29
N GLY A 243 5.52 -13.64 -20.45
CA GLY A 243 4.42 -13.35 -21.37
C GLY A 243 3.72 -14.63 -21.85
N ALA A 244 4.47 -15.67 -22.20
CA ALA A 244 3.90 -16.96 -22.60
C ALA A 244 3.15 -17.64 -21.45
N LEU A 245 3.66 -17.56 -20.22
CA LEU A 245 2.93 -18.06 -19.04
C LEU A 245 1.61 -17.31 -18.84
N ALA A 246 1.63 -15.98 -18.86
CA ALA A 246 0.41 -15.17 -18.69
C ALA A 246 -0.65 -15.49 -19.76
N LEU A 247 -0.23 -15.65 -21.02
CA LEU A 247 -1.10 -16.07 -22.13
C LEU A 247 -1.63 -17.49 -21.95
N GLY A 248 -0.80 -18.42 -21.45
CA GLY A 248 -1.23 -19.78 -21.13
C GLY A 248 -2.27 -19.84 -20.01
N LEU A 249 -2.08 -19.06 -18.95
CA LEU A 249 -3.05 -18.93 -17.87
C LEU A 249 -4.38 -18.37 -18.39
N ALA A 250 -4.33 -17.33 -19.24
CA ALA A 250 -5.52 -16.77 -19.88
C ALA A 250 -6.20 -17.78 -20.81
N SER A 251 -5.43 -18.57 -21.57
CA SER A 251 -5.92 -19.64 -22.45
C SER A 251 -6.77 -20.66 -21.69
N VAL A 252 -6.29 -21.12 -20.52
CA VAL A 252 -7.04 -22.05 -19.66
C VAL A 252 -8.32 -21.41 -19.13
N ILE A 253 -8.24 -20.18 -18.61
CA ILE A 253 -9.41 -19.46 -18.07
C ILE A 253 -10.48 -19.28 -19.14
N ILE A 254 -10.10 -18.94 -20.37
CA ILE A 254 -11.02 -18.76 -21.49
C ILE A 254 -11.60 -20.10 -21.96
N ALA A 255 -10.76 -21.13 -22.12
CA ALA A 255 -11.20 -22.45 -22.59
C ALA A 255 -12.14 -23.17 -21.61
N GLU A 256 -11.97 -22.93 -20.30
CA GLU A 256 -12.85 -23.48 -19.25
C GLU A 256 -14.02 -22.55 -18.89
N GLU A 257 -14.20 -21.44 -19.59
CA GLU A 257 -15.26 -20.44 -19.34
C GLU A 257 -15.24 -19.91 -17.88
N LEU A 258 -14.03 -19.72 -17.32
CA LEU A 258 -13.81 -19.26 -15.94
C LEU A 258 -13.63 -17.74 -15.83
N TYR A 259 -13.67 -17.00 -16.94
CA TYR A 259 -13.55 -15.54 -16.95
C TYR A 259 -14.85 -14.85 -16.49
N ASP A 260 -14.74 -13.59 -16.06
CA ASP A 260 -15.88 -12.73 -15.76
C ASP A 260 -16.56 -12.32 -17.08
N ALA A 261 -17.62 -13.04 -17.45
CA ALA A 261 -18.35 -12.83 -18.70
C ALA A 261 -19.02 -11.45 -18.78
N ASP A 262 -19.51 -10.92 -17.66
CA ASP A 262 -20.12 -9.60 -17.61
C ASP A 262 -19.05 -8.51 -17.81
N PHE A 263 -17.88 -8.68 -17.19
CA PHE A 263 -16.75 -7.78 -17.40
C PHE A 263 -16.32 -7.75 -18.87
N VAL A 264 -16.08 -8.92 -19.44
CA VAL A 264 -15.64 -9.07 -20.83
C VAL A 264 -16.64 -8.47 -21.82
N ALA A 265 -17.93 -8.82 -21.71
CA ALA A 265 -18.93 -8.39 -22.67
C ALA A 265 -19.17 -6.86 -22.65
N ASN A 266 -19.17 -6.27 -21.46
CA ASN A 266 -19.58 -4.87 -21.29
C ASN A 266 -18.41 -3.91 -21.25
N TRP A 267 -17.27 -4.34 -20.72
CA TRP A 267 -16.17 -3.46 -20.34
C TRP A 267 -14.85 -3.72 -21.06
N CYS A 268 -14.72 -4.76 -21.88
CA CYS A 268 -13.50 -5.01 -22.67
C CYS A 268 -13.63 -4.62 -24.15
N HIS A 269 -12.48 -4.27 -24.74
CA HIS A 269 -12.28 -4.10 -26.18
C HIS A 269 -11.17 -5.05 -26.65
N GLY A 270 -11.44 -5.84 -27.70
CA GLY A 270 -10.48 -6.79 -28.29
C GLY A 270 -10.43 -8.18 -27.67
N PHE A 271 -11.50 -8.61 -26.98
CA PHE A 271 -11.51 -9.91 -26.30
C PHE A 271 -11.59 -11.07 -27.29
N GLU A 272 -12.38 -10.96 -28.35
CA GLU A 272 -12.55 -12.02 -29.35
C GLU A 272 -11.23 -12.33 -30.07
N GLU A 273 -10.50 -11.29 -30.49
CA GLU A 273 -9.19 -11.41 -31.12
C GLU A 273 -8.16 -12.01 -30.15
N PHE A 274 -8.18 -11.57 -28.89
CA PHE A 274 -7.34 -12.12 -27.84
C PHE A 274 -7.65 -13.59 -27.57
N ALA A 275 -8.94 -13.97 -27.49
CA ALA A 275 -9.39 -15.34 -27.27
C ALA A 275 -8.94 -16.28 -28.40
N ILE A 276 -8.90 -15.80 -29.65
CA ILE A 276 -8.34 -16.56 -30.78
C ILE A 276 -6.83 -16.70 -30.61
N TYR A 277 -6.12 -15.62 -30.28
CA TYR A 277 -4.66 -15.63 -30.14
C TYR A 277 -4.18 -16.58 -29.04
N VAL A 278 -4.81 -16.59 -27.87
CA VAL A 278 -4.39 -17.42 -26.73
C VAL A 278 -4.59 -18.92 -26.96
N GLN A 279 -5.36 -19.35 -27.97
CA GLN A 279 -5.50 -20.78 -28.32
C GLN A 279 -4.17 -21.42 -28.75
N HIS A 280 -3.20 -20.61 -29.19
CA HIS A 280 -1.85 -21.09 -29.49
C HIS A 280 -1.04 -21.42 -28.23
N TYR A 281 -1.44 -20.92 -27.06
CA TYR A 281 -0.76 -21.11 -25.77
C TYR A 281 -1.49 -22.13 -24.91
N ARG A 282 -1.75 -23.32 -25.48
CA ARG A 282 -2.26 -24.45 -24.68
C ARG A 282 -1.24 -24.83 -23.58
N PRO A 283 -1.67 -25.40 -22.44
CA PRO A 283 -0.76 -25.75 -21.34
C PRO A 283 0.49 -26.54 -21.77
N GLU A 284 0.36 -27.47 -22.71
CA GLU A 284 1.50 -28.27 -23.19
C GLU A 284 2.49 -27.46 -24.03
N VAL A 285 2.01 -26.45 -24.76
CA VAL A 285 2.87 -25.51 -25.50
C VAL A 285 3.57 -24.57 -24.52
N VAL A 286 2.85 -24.09 -23.52
CA VAL A 286 3.42 -23.23 -22.47
C VAL A 286 4.46 -23.98 -21.66
N GLU A 287 4.28 -25.28 -21.41
CA GLU A 287 5.30 -26.12 -20.78
C GLU A 287 6.59 -26.18 -21.61
N GLN A 288 6.49 -26.35 -22.92
CA GLN A 288 7.65 -26.35 -23.82
C GLN A 288 8.38 -25.00 -23.82
N ILE A 289 7.64 -23.89 -23.76
CA ILE A 289 8.21 -22.54 -23.78
C ILE A 289 8.81 -22.18 -22.41
N THR A 290 8.12 -22.46 -21.32
CA THR A 290 8.44 -21.91 -19.99
C THR A 290 9.19 -22.89 -19.08
N GLY A 291 9.12 -24.19 -19.39
CA GLY A 291 9.57 -25.27 -18.50
C GLY A 291 8.61 -25.58 -17.35
N ILE A 292 7.48 -24.87 -17.23
CA ILE A 292 6.50 -25.08 -16.16
C ILE A 292 5.54 -26.21 -16.57
N PRO A 293 5.38 -27.27 -15.75
CA PRO A 293 4.47 -28.37 -16.05
C PRO A 293 3.05 -27.91 -16.39
N ALA A 294 2.46 -28.47 -17.45
CA ALA A 294 1.12 -28.10 -17.92
C ALA A 294 0.03 -28.21 -16.84
N ASP A 295 0.11 -29.23 -15.97
CA ASP A 295 -0.83 -29.41 -14.85
C ASP A 295 -0.73 -28.27 -13.82
N ARG A 296 0.47 -27.74 -13.60
CA ARG A 296 0.69 -26.56 -12.74
C ARG A 296 0.15 -25.29 -13.37
N VAL A 297 0.32 -25.10 -14.69
CA VAL A 297 -0.30 -23.98 -15.43
C VAL A 297 -1.82 -24.01 -15.26
N VAL A 298 -2.44 -25.17 -15.48
CA VAL A 298 -3.90 -25.35 -15.33
C VAL A 298 -4.34 -25.10 -13.87
N SER A 299 -3.60 -25.64 -12.90
CA SER A 299 -3.89 -25.45 -11.47
C SER A 299 -3.84 -23.98 -11.06
N LEU A 300 -2.79 -23.26 -11.47
CA LEU A 300 -2.62 -21.85 -11.16
C LEU A 300 -3.71 -20.97 -11.82
N ALA A 301 -4.04 -21.23 -13.09
CA ALA A 301 -5.12 -20.54 -13.79
C ALA A 301 -6.46 -20.66 -13.06
N ARG A 302 -6.81 -21.89 -12.63
CA ARG A 302 -8.02 -22.16 -11.85
C ARG A 302 -8.01 -21.49 -10.47
N ARG A 303 -6.85 -21.42 -9.81
CA ARG A 303 -6.69 -20.72 -8.52
C ARG A 303 -6.92 -19.23 -8.66
N ILE A 304 -6.36 -18.60 -9.70
CA ILE A 304 -6.56 -17.17 -9.99
C ILE A 304 -8.04 -16.88 -10.24
N ALA A 305 -8.70 -17.66 -11.09
CA ALA A 305 -10.11 -17.44 -11.44
C ALA A 305 -11.09 -17.73 -10.28
N ARG A 306 -10.73 -18.59 -9.32
CA ARG A 306 -11.59 -18.96 -8.19
C ARG A 306 -11.29 -18.22 -6.88
N ALA A 307 -10.23 -17.42 -6.85
CA ALA A 307 -9.88 -16.61 -5.70
C ALA A 307 -11.03 -15.65 -5.35
N ARG A 308 -11.26 -15.38 -4.07
CA ARG A 308 -12.20 -14.31 -3.68
C ARG A 308 -11.57 -12.94 -3.92
N GLY A 309 -10.23 -12.88 -3.92
CA GLY A 309 -9.45 -11.76 -4.41
C GLY A 309 -7.99 -12.18 -4.62
N ALA A 310 -7.54 -12.19 -5.87
CA ALA A 310 -6.15 -12.42 -6.23
C ALA A 310 -5.42 -11.10 -6.48
N SER A 311 -4.30 -10.90 -5.79
CA SER A 311 -3.40 -9.76 -5.99
C SER A 311 -2.05 -10.19 -6.53
N PHE A 312 -1.24 -9.24 -6.97
CA PHE A 312 0.16 -9.49 -7.31
C PHE A 312 1.11 -8.40 -6.83
N ALA A 313 2.35 -8.81 -6.61
CA ALA A 313 3.53 -7.95 -6.56
C ALA A 313 4.34 -8.21 -7.85
N MET A 314 4.55 -7.17 -8.65
CA MET A 314 5.28 -7.26 -9.92
C MET A 314 6.18 -6.04 -10.08
N TYR A 315 7.33 -6.21 -10.74
CA TYR A 315 8.26 -5.12 -11.04
C TYR A 315 9.18 -5.44 -12.24
N THR A 316 10.44 -5.03 -12.19
CA THR A 316 11.39 -5.01 -13.32
C THR A 316 11.78 -6.37 -13.89
N GLY A 317 11.50 -7.49 -13.23
CA GLY A 317 11.88 -8.81 -13.73
C GLY A 317 11.24 -9.18 -15.07
N ILE A 318 10.02 -8.69 -15.32
CA ILE A 318 9.30 -8.87 -16.59
C ILE A 318 9.67 -7.76 -17.60
N GLU A 319 10.02 -6.58 -17.09
CA GLU A 319 10.32 -5.38 -17.86
C GLU A 319 11.58 -5.52 -18.74
N TYR A 320 12.57 -6.29 -18.29
CA TYR A 320 13.89 -6.42 -18.92
C TYR A 320 13.99 -7.56 -19.96
N SER A 321 12.98 -7.70 -20.80
CA SER A 321 12.89 -8.69 -21.88
C SER A 321 12.53 -8.04 -23.22
N ASP A 322 12.70 -8.75 -24.33
CA ASP A 322 12.38 -8.27 -25.68
C ASP A 322 10.91 -7.83 -25.88
N SER A 323 10.01 -8.29 -25.01
CA SER A 323 8.57 -7.96 -25.07
C SER A 323 8.03 -7.54 -23.69
N GLY A 324 8.80 -6.76 -22.94
CA GLY A 324 8.46 -6.36 -21.57
C GLY A 324 7.10 -5.65 -21.46
N VAL A 325 6.79 -4.71 -22.36
CA VAL A 325 5.49 -4.01 -22.33
C VAL A 325 4.34 -4.99 -22.55
N GLN A 326 4.44 -5.85 -23.56
CA GLN A 326 3.35 -6.78 -23.90
C GLN A 326 3.17 -7.89 -22.85
N ALA A 327 4.25 -8.41 -22.27
CA ALA A 327 4.17 -9.39 -21.18
C ALA A 327 3.44 -8.80 -19.96
N ILE A 328 3.72 -7.56 -19.60
CA ILE A 328 3.04 -6.85 -18.50
C ILE A 328 1.55 -6.61 -18.84
N ARG A 329 1.24 -6.27 -20.10
CA ARG A 329 -0.16 -6.18 -20.56
C ARG A 329 -0.90 -7.52 -20.51
N ALA A 330 -0.23 -8.64 -20.82
CA ALA A 330 -0.81 -9.97 -20.68
C ALA A 330 -1.18 -10.27 -19.23
N VAL A 331 -0.32 -9.90 -18.27
CA VAL A 331 -0.61 -9.99 -16.83
C VAL A 331 -1.82 -9.11 -16.46
N PHE A 332 -1.84 -7.83 -16.83
CA PHE A 332 -3.01 -6.99 -16.52
C PHE A 332 -4.31 -7.51 -17.15
N THR A 333 -4.24 -8.04 -18.37
CA THR A 333 -5.38 -8.65 -19.07
C THR A 333 -5.89 -9.87 -18.30
N LEU A 334 -4.99 -10.76 -17.85
CA LEU A 334 -5.32 -11.91 -17.02
C LEU A 334 -6.10 -11.50 -15.75
N TRP A 335 -5.68 -10.41 -15.08
CA TRP A 335 -6.37 -9.90 -13.89
C TRP A 335 -7.72 -9.27 -14.21
N GLY A 336 -7.84 -8.56 -15.33
CA GLY A 336 -9.11 -8.01 -15.82
C GLY A 336 -10.12 -9.12 -16.09
N ILE A 337 -9.77 -10.07 -16.96
CA ILE A 337 -10.71 -11.13 -17.38
C ILE A 337 -11.03 -12.13 -16.26
N SER A 338 -10.17 -12.30 -15.26
CA SER A 338 -10.43 -13.20 -14.13
C SER A 338 -11.30 -12.57 -13.02
N GLY A 339 -11.76 -11.32 -13.20
CA GLY A 339 -12.61 -10.64 -12.20
C GLY A 339 -11.86 -10.14 -10.96
N ASN A 340 -10.53 -10.04 -11.03
CA ASN A 340 -9.66 -9.67 -9.90
C ASN A 340 -9.19 -8.20 -9.93
N LEU A 341 -9.70 -7.39 -10.87
CA LEU A 341 -9.45 -5.96 -10.97
C LEU A 341 -10.44 -5.18 -10.08
N ASP A 342 -9.97 -4.17 -9.34
CA ASP A 342 -10.72 -3.27 -8.43
C ASP A 342 -11.80 -3.94 -7.58
N VAL A 343 -11.48 -5.08 -6.98
CA VAL A 343 -12.30 -5.82 -6.01
C VAL A 343 -11.54 -5.99 -4.69
N PRO A 344 -12.22 -6.23 -3.55
CA PRO A 344 -11.53 -6.53 -2.29
C PRO A 344 -10.55 -7.69 -2.46
N GLY A 345 -9.28 -7.47 -2.07
CA GLY A 345 -8.22 -8.47 -2.23
C GLY A 345 -7.60 -8.55 -3.63
N GLY A 346 -8.14 -7.81 -4.60
CA GLY A 346 -7.64 -7.72 -5.97
C GLY A 346 -6.63 -6.59 -6.20
N ARG A 347 -6.33 -6.34 -7.48
CA ARG A 347 -5.54 -5.18 -7.92
C ARG A 347 -6.45 -3.96 -8.05
N CYS A 348 -6.28 -2.97 -7.19
CA CYS A 348 -7.23 -1.86 -7.04
C CYS A 348 -6.71 -0.54 -7.60
N PHE A 349 -7.63 0.33 -8.02
CA PHE A 349 -7.35 1.73 -8.32
C PHE A 349 -7.46 2.56 -7.04
N GLY A 350 -6.55 3.50 -6.81
CA GLY A 350 -6.63 4.47 -5.73
C GLY A 350 -7.80 5.43 -5.95
N MET A 351 -8.37 5.96 -4.86
CA MET A 351 -9.40 7.00 -4.98
C MET A 351 -8.75 8.33 -5.38
N LYS A 352 -9.36 9.04 -6.34
CA LYS A 352 -8.93 10.40 -6.70
C LYS A 352 -8.91 11.30 -5.45
N GLY A 353 -7.87 12.11 -5.31
CA GLY A 353 -7.67 12.98 -4.14
C GLY A 353 -7.14 12.28 -2.88
N SER A 354 -6.74 11.00 -2.97
CA SER A 354 -6.13 10.30 -1.82
C SER A 354 -4.64 10.60 -1.63
N ALA A 355 -3.98 11.15 -2.64
CA ALA A 355 -2.61 11.63 -2.54
C ALA A 355 -2.59 13.09 -2.08
N PHE A 356 -1.57 13.47 -1.32
CA PHE A 356 -1.39 14.84 -0.89
C PHE A 356 -1.14 15.74 -2.12
N PRO A 357 -1.87 16.86 -2.26
CA PRO A 357 -1.74 17.74 -3.41
C PRO A 357 -0.40 18.48 -3.39
N ILE A 358 0.40 18.30 -4.45
CA ILE A 358 1.65 19.03 -4.70
C ILE A 358 1.43 20.04 -5.82
N ASN A 359 1.96 21.25 -5.66
CA ASN A 359 1.89 22.27 -6.71
C ASN A 359 2.73 21.85 -7.93
N ARG A 360 2.08 21.81 -9.09
CA ARG A 360 2.69 21.48 -10.39
C ARG A 360 2.39 22.53 -11.47
N SER A 361 1.85 23.69 -11.10
CA SER A 361 1.34 24.68 -12.05
C SER A 361 2.43 25.31 -12.93
N ASP A 362 3.64 25.40 -12.38
CA ASP A 362 4.73 26.20 -12.94
C ASP A 362 5.73 25.34 -13.74
N TYR A 363 5.38 24.07 -14.00
CA TYR A 363 6.22 23.16 -14.79
C TYR A 363 6.46 23.71 -16.19
N ILE A 364 7.68 23.48 -16.68
CA ILE A 364 8.15 24.00 -17.96
C ILE A 364 7.99 22.93 -19.04
N LYS A 365 7.38 23.30 -20.15
CA LYS A 365 7.21 22.43 -21.31
C LYS A 365 8.53 22.28 -22.06
N ASN A 366 8.77 21.08 -22.60
CA ASN A 366 9.89 20.84 -23.51
C ASN A 366 9.83 21.83 -24.69
N PRO A 367 10.92 22.55 -25.02
CA PRO A 367 10.92 23.59 -26.04
C PRO A 367 10.71 23.04 -27.47
N ASP A 368 11.20 21.83 -27.76
CA ASP A 368 11.04 21.18 -29.07
C ASP A 368 11.22 19.66 -28.97
N LEU A 369 10.16 18.97 -28.54
CA LEU A 369 10.18 17.53 -28.34
C LEU A 369 10.55 16.72 -29.60
N LYS A 370 10.23 17.25 -30.79
CA LYS A 370 10.54 16.59 -32.07
C LYS A 370 12.04 16.54 -32.33
N ARG A 371 12.79 17.48 -31.77
CA ARG A 371 14.25 17.51 -31.87
C ARG A 371 14.93 16.73 -30.75
N ALA A 372 14.24 16.33 -29.69
CA ALA A 372 14.84 15.50 -28.65
C ALA A 372 15.35 14.18 -29.24
N ILE A 373 16.54 13.74 -28.82
CA ILE A 373 17.15 12.52 -29.35
C ILE A 373 16.33 11.27 -28.96
N GLY A 374 16.25 10.30 -29.88
CA GLY A 374 15.55 9.03 -29.67
C GLY A 374 14.02 9.08 -29.85
N THR A 375 13.43 10.27 -30.06
CA THR A 375 11.98 10.45 -30.28
C THR A 375 11.43 9.67 -31.48
N ASP A 376 12.21 9.58 -32.56
CA ASP A 376 11.85 8.87 -33.78
C ASP A 376 11.87 7.34 -33.62
N ARG A 377 12.73 6.83 -32.73
CA ARG A 377 12.85 5.40 -32.42
C ARG A 377 11.78 4.92 -31.44
N PHE A 378 11.42 5.74 -30.43
CA PHE A 378 10.52 5.36 -29.35
C PHE A 378 9.38 6.37 -29.15
N PRO A 379 8.48 6.53 -30.14
CA PRO A 379 7.44 7.56 -30.10
C PRO A 379 6.46 7.39 -28.94
N VAL A 380 6.15 6.15 -28.53
CA VAL A 380 5.27 5.88 -27.38
C VAL A 380 5.94 6.33 -26.08
N TYR A 381 7.21 5.98 -25.86
CA TYR A 381 7.97 6.49 -24.71
C TYR A 381 7.94 8.01 -24.66
N THR A 382 8.27 8.67 -25.77
CA THR A 382 8.31 10.14 -25.83
C THR A 382 6.94 10.77 -25.57
N HIS A 383 5.85 10.16 -26.04
CA HIS A 383 4.49 10.61 -25.75
C HIS A 383 4.22 10.71 -24.24
N TYR A 384 4.59 9.68 -23.46
CA TYR A 384 4.36 9.65 -22.01
C TYR A 384 5.37 10.47 -21.20
N ARG A 385 6.57 10.68 -21.74
CA ARG A 385 7.71 11.19 -20.96
C ARG A 385 8.10 12.63 -21.29
N GLN A 386 7.68 13.17 -22.43
CA GLN A 386 8.02 14.52 -22.90
C GLN A 386 9.54 14.82 -22.83
N GLU A 387 10.36 13.78 -22.99
CA GLU A 387 11.82 13.79 -22.86
C GLU A 387 12.48 12.91 -23.94
N GLY A 388 13.80 13.04 -24.11
CA GLY A 388 14.56 12.21 -25.05
C GLY A 388 14.86 10.82 -24.49
N HIS A 389 15.22 9.87 -25.36
CA HIS A 389 15.60 8.52 -24.96
C HIS A 389 17.12 8.36 -24.92
N ALA A 390 17.67 8.08 -23.74
CA ALA A 390 19.12 8.09 -23.53
C ALA A 390 19.90 7.05 -24.33
N ILE A 391 19.27 5.95 -24.77
CA ILE A 391 19.90 4.97 -25.67
C ILE A 391 20.43 5.59 -26.98
N ALA A 392 19.90 6.75 -27.38
CA ALA A 392 20.33 7.47 -28.58
C ALA A 392 21.57 8.36 -28.34
N LEU A 393 22.04 8.49 -27.10
CA LEU A 393 23.16 9.36 -26.75
C LEU A 393 24.48 8.94 -27.42
N PRO A 394 24.85 7.64 -27.47
CA PRO A 394 26.06 7.22 -28.19
C PRO A 394 26.02 7.57 -29.67
N ASP A 395 24.92 7.28 -30.37
CA ASP A 395 24.74 7.62 -31.80
C ASP A 395 24.84 9.14 -32.03
N SER A 396 24.28 9.93 -31.12
CA SER A 396 24.35 11.38 -31.21
C SER A 396 25.78 11.89 -31.02
N VAL A 397 26.48 11.46 -29.96
CA VAL A 397 27.82 11.99 -29.65
C VAL A 397 28.88 11.48 -30.64
N LEU A 398 28.85 10.18 -30.96
CA LEU A 398 29.88 9.51 -31.75
C LEU A 398 29.64 9.64 -33.26
N LEU A 399 28.37 9.54 -33.70
CA LEU A 399 28.03 9.53 -35.12
C LEU A 399 27.37 10.85 -35.60
N GLY A 400 27.03 11.74 -34.68
CA GLY A 400 26.38 13.01 -35.00
C GLY A 400 24.94 12.86 -35.47
N ARG A 401 24.22 11.80 -35.05
CA ARG A 401 22.85 11.51 -35.49
C ARG A 401 21.85 11.59 -34.33
N PRO A 402 20.75 12.35 -34.44
CA PRO A 402 20.36 13.23 -35.55
C PRO A 402 21.22 14.50 -35.67
N TYR A 403 21.95 14.85 -34.61
CA TYR A 403 22.97 15.89 -34.53
C TYR A 403 23.90 15.54 -33.36
N ARG A 404 25.01 16.27 -33.18
CA ARG A 404 26.00 15.97 -32.14
C ARG A 404 25.68 16.66 -30.80
N ILE A 405 25.41 15.87 -29.76
CA ILE A 405 25.51 16.36 -28.37
C ILE A 405 26.98 16.62 -28.04
N ARG A 406 27.25 17.82 -27.51
CA ARG A 406 28.59 18.30 -27.15
C ARG A 406 28.76 18.51 -25.66
N ALA A 407 27.69 18.89 -24.95
CA ALA A 407 27.69 19.07 -23.50
C ALA A 407 26.70 18.12 -22.82
N LEU A 408 27.09 17.53 -21.69
CA LEU A 408 26.22 16.72 -20.86
C LEU A 408 26.36 17.10 -19.39
N ILE A 409 25.24 17.20 -18.68
CA ILE A 409 25.20 17.25 -17.22
C ILE A 409 24.68 15.89 -16.72
N LEU A 410 25.51 15.19 -15.95
CA LEU A 410 25.14 13.97 -15.23
C LEU A 410 24.76 14.34 -13.80
N GLN A 411 23.49 14.15 -13.45
CA GLN A 411 22.94 14.50 -12.15
C GLN A 411 22.62 13.23 -11.37
N ALA A 412 23.44 12.93 -10.36
CA ALA A 412 23.39 11.75 -9.48
C ALA A 412 23.15 10.44 -10.26
N ALA A 413 23.98 10.23 -11.29
CA ALA A 413 23.87 9.17 -12.27
C ALA A 413 25.21 8.45 -12.46
N HIS A 414 25.13 7.17 -12.81
CA HIS A 414 26.30 6.37 -13.15
C HIS A 414 26.07 5.61 -14.45
N ILE A 415 26.25 6.27 -15.59
CA ILE A 415 25.89 5.72 -16.91
C ILE A 415 26.73 4.50 -17.25
N LEU A 416 28.04 4.53 -16.96
CA LEU A 416 28.96 3.42 -17.27
C LEU A 416 28.58 2.09 -16.62
N THR A 417 27.87 2.13 -15.49
CA THR A 417 27.43 0.92 -14.75
C THR A 417 25.94 0.65 -14.89
N SER A 418 25.18 1.56 -15.50
CA SER A 418 23.73 1.43 -15.64
C SER A 418 23.29 0.98 -17.02
N TRP A 419 23.99 1.38 -18.09
CA TRP A 419 23.62 1.07 -19.46
C TRP A 419 24.40 -0.13 -20.03
N PRO A 420 23.83 -0.88 -20.99
CA PRO A 420 24.50 -2.02 -21.62
C PRO A 420 25.70 -1.59 -22.46
N GLN A 421 26.64 -2.52 -22.66
CA GLN A 421 27.87 -2.31 -23.45
C GLN A 421 28.64 -1.07 -22.99
N THR A 422 29.06 -1.07 -21.72
CA THR A 422 29.86 -0.02 -21.09
C THR A 422 30.99 0.56 -21.96
N PRO A 423 31.74 -0.18 -22.81
CA PRO A 423 32.80 0.39 -23.63
C PRO A 423 32.31 1.49 -24.58
N ILE A 424 31.12 1.36 -25.16
CA ILE A 424 30.54 2.38 -26.06
C ILE A 424 30.22 3.66 -25.29
N TRP A 425 29.72 3.53 -24.07
CA TRP A 425 29.45 4.68 -23.19
C TRP A 425 30.72 5.36 -22.73
N ARG A 426 31.78 4.59 -22.48
CA ARG A 426 33.10 5.12 -22.17
C ARG A 426 33.63 6.00 -23.30
N GLU A 427 33.52 5.52 -24.53
CA GLU A 427 33.87 6.28 -25.73
C GLU A 427 32.97 7.52 -25.90
N THR A 428 31.68 7.38 -25.63
CA THR A 428 30.70 8.47 -25.66
C THR A 428 31.09 9.60 -24.70
N LEU A 429 31.38 9.30 -23.43
CA LEU A 429 31.76 10.31 -22.44
C LEU A 429 33.12 10.96 -22.76
N ALA A 430 34.07 10.19 -23.31
CA ALA A 430 35.36 10.69 -23.75
C ALA A 430 35.25 11.72 -24.89
N ASN A 431 34.29 11.53 -25.80
CA ASN A 431 34.08 12.36 -26.98
C ASN A 431 33.15 13.57 -26.76
N LEU A 432 32.64 13.79 -25.55
CA LEU A 432 31.95 15.05 -25.23
C LEU A 432 32.96 16.22 -25.20
N ASP A 433 32.52 17.42 -25.58
CA ASP A 433 33.35 18.62 -25.46
C ASP A 433 33.34 19.16 -24.03
N PHE A 434 32.25 18.95 -23.28
CA PHE A 434 32.09 19.38 -21.91
C PHE A 434 31.18 18.42 -21.11
N LEU A 435 31.60 18.01 -19.91
CA LEU A 435 30.85 17.12 -19.03
C LEU A 435 30.86 17.64 -17.59
N VAL A 436 29.69 17.70 -16.97
CA VAL A 436 29.53 18.03 -15.54
C VAL A 436 28.98 16.81 -14.83
N CYS A 437 29.56 16.43 -13.70
CA CYS A 437 28.99 15.41 -12.82
C CYS A 437 28.58 16.04 -11.49
N VAL A 438 27.34 15.81 -11.07
CA VAL A 438 26.85 16.19 -9.74
C VAL A 438 26.61 14.91 -8.97
N ASP A 439 27.41 14.66 -7.95
CA ASP A 439 27.33 13.39 -7.22
C ASP A 439 27.84 13.52 -5.77
N ARG A 440 27.59 12.48 -4.99
CA ARG A 440 28.03 12.34 -3.60
C ARG A 440 29.41 11.70 -3.51
N HIS A 441 29.82 10.96 -4.54
CA HIS A 441 31.07 10.20 -4.63
C HIS A 441 31.70 10.36 -6.02
N LEU A 442 33.00 10.04 -6.16
CA LEU A 442 33.63 10.00 -7.48
C LEU A 442 33.26 8.70 -8.20
N THR A 443 32.29 8.79 -9.11
CA THR A 443 31.87 7.68 -9.97
C THR A 443 32.91 7.36 -11.05
N ALA A 444 32.70 6.30 -11.83
CA ALA A 444 33.54 6.03 -13.00
C ALA A 444 33.32 7.09 -14.10
N ASP A 445 32.11 7.65 -14.23
CA ASP A 445 31.81 8.70 -15.21
C ASP A 445 32.57 9.99 -14.88
N ALA A 446 32.80 10.26 -13.59
CA ALA A 446 33.54 11.43 -13.14
C ALA A 446 34.94 11.49 -13.75
N ALA A 447 35.56 10.36 -14.12
CA ALA A 447 36.86 10.34 -14.82
C ALA A 447 36.86 11.14 -16.14
N TYR A 448 35.69 11.34 -16.75
CA TYR A 448 35.51 12.08 -18.00
C TYR A 448 35.02 13.52 -17.78
N ALA A 449 34.63 13.86 -16.55
CA ALA A 449 34.04 15.14 -16.21
C ALA A 449 35.07 16.27 -16.28
N ASP A 450 34.63 17.44 -16.73
CA ASP A 450 35.38 18.70 -16.64
C ASP A 450 35.20 19.34 -15.26
N ILE A 451 33.99 19.21 -14.71
CA ILE A 451 33.60 19.73 -13.40
C ILE A 451 32.85 18.65 -12.62
N VAL A 452 33.20 18.47 -11.35
CA VAL A 452 32.44 17.65 -10.40
C VAL A 452 31.89 18.53 -9.28
N LEU A 453 30.60 18.44 -9.00
CA LEU A 453 29.91 19.22 -7.97
C LEU A 453 29.46 18.32 -6.81
N PRO A 454 29.73 18.70 -5.54
CA PRO A 454 29.39 17.90 -4.37
C PRO A 454 27.91 18.04 -4.00
N ALA A 455 27.17 16.92 -4.03
CA ALA A 455 25.79 16.85 -3.55
C ALA A 455 25.69 16.41 -2.08
N THR A 456 24.69 16.92 -1.36
CA THR A 456 24.37 16.47 0.00
C THR A 456 23.74 15.08 0.01
N THR A 457 23.87 14.35 1.11
CA THR A 457 22.94 13.27 1.50
C THR A 457 21.60 13.86 1.94
N LEU A 458 20.60 13.01 2.16
CA LEU A 458 19.28 13.49 2.60
C LEU A 458 19.22 13.77 4.12
N TYR A 459 20.31 13.53 4.87
CA TYR A 459 20.45 13.97 6.27
C TYR A 459 20.88 15.43 6.40
N GLU A 460 21.44 16.01 5.34
CA GLU A 460 22.10 17.31 5.34
C GLU A 460 21.23 18.47 4.81
N ARG A 461 20.01 18.16 4.36
CA ARG A 461 19.13 19.11 3.67
C ARG A 461 17.73 19.18 4.29
N LYS A 462 17.02 20.27 3.99
CA LYS A 462 15.58 20.42 4.23
C LYS A 462 14.82 20.03 2.97
N SER A 463 13.76 19.24 3.12
CA SER A 463 12.86 18.83 2.03
C SER A 463 11.55 18.30 2.62
N TYR A 464 10.86 17.41 1.93
CA TYR A 464 9.64 16.77 2.36
C TYR A 464 9.49 15.36 1.76
N MET A 465 8.53 14.62 2.29
CA MET A 465 8.02 13.36 1.74
C MET A 465 6.49 13.41 1.73
N THR A 466 5.88 12.67 0.81
CA THR A 466 4.44 12.40 0.83
C THR A 466 4.17 10.90 1.02
N TYR A 467 3.20 10.57 1.88
CA TYR A 467 2.75 9.20 2.13
C TYR A 467 1.23 9.14 1.97
N GLY A 468 0.76 8.86 0.76
CA GLY A 468 -0.66 9.01 0.42
C GLY A 468 -1.10 10.43 0.74
N PRO A 469 -2.06 10.66 1.66
CA PRO A 469 -2.57 12.00 2.00
C PRO A 469 -1.70 12.76 2.99
N ILE A 470 -0.54 12.24 3.39
CA ILE A 470 0.31 12.84 4.42
C ILE A 470 1.43 13.61 3.74
N PHE A 471 1.68 14.84 4.20
CA PHE A 471 2.88 15.60 3.90
C PHE A 471 3.74 15.68 5.16
N ARG A 472 5.00 15.29 5.06
CA ARG A 472 5.95 15.26 6.18
C ARG A 472 7.23 16.00 5.82
N LEU A 473 7.61 16.97 6.64
CA LEU A 473 8.85 17.69 6.49
C LEU A 473 10.04 16.78 6.76
N ARG A 474 11.05 16.91 5.90
CA ARG A 474 12.41 16.44 6.14
C ARG A 474 13.19 17.61 6.72
N GLU A 475 13.58 17.49 7.97
CA GLU A 475 14.48 18.44 8.59
C GLU A 475 15.92 18.00 8.46
N ARG A 476 16.82 18.99 8.44
CA ARG A 476 18.25 18.77 8.48
C ARG A 476 18.64 18.09 9.80
N VAL A 477 19.26 16.91 9.71
CA VAL A 477 19.72 16.11 10.84
C VAL A 477 21.14 16.48 11.24
N ILE A 478 21.99 16.81 10.26
CA ILE A 478 23.35 17.35 10.44
C ILE A 478 23.59 18.47 9.43
N GLU A 479 24.53 19.37 9.71
CA GLU A 479 24.94 20.36 8.70
C GLU A 479 25.63 19.69 7.49
N PRO A 480 25.48 20.24 6.27
CA PRO A 480 26.22 19.78 5.10
C PRO A 480 27.72 19.65 5.38
N LEU A 481 28.29 18.52 4.99
CA LEU A 481 29.71 18.27 5.10
C LEU A 481 30.46 19.02 3.99
N GLY A 482 31.53 19.72 4.38
CA GLY A 482 32.31 20.55 3.48
C GLY A 482 31.48 21.67 2.86
N GLU A 483 31.47 21.75 1.54
CA GLU A 483 30.71 22.71 0.74
C GLU A 483 29.61 22.03 -0.11
N ALA A 484 29.20 20.80 0.26
CA ALA A 484 28.13 20.11 -0.45
C ALA A 484 26.81 20.90 -0.42
N ARG A 485 26.09 20.92 -1.54
CA ARG A 485 24.77 21.56 -1.68
C ARG A 485 23.70 20.54 -2.07
N ASP A 486 22.44 20.81 -1.77
CA ASP A 486 21.35 19.95 -2.23
C ASP A 486 21.09 20.14 -3.73
N ASP A 487 20.53 19.11 -4.36
CA ASP A 487 20.35 19.04 -5.81
C ASP A 487 19.44 20.15 -6.36
N VAL A 488 18.45 20.60 -5.57
CA VAL A 488 17.55 21.68 -5.96
C VAL A 488 18.31 22.99 -6.03
N THR A 489 19.05 23.33 -4.98
CA THR A 489 19.89 24.54 -4.94
C THR A 489 20.93 24.54 -6.05
N ILE A 490 21.56 23.39 -6.35
CA ILE A 490 22.56 23.28 -7.42
C ILE A 490 21.97 23.68 -8.78
N MET A 491 20.80 23.13 -9.13
CA MET A 491 20.15 23.40 -10.41
C MET A 491 19.46 24.76 -10.46
N ALA A 492 18.90 25.24 -9.34
CA ALA A 492 18.29 26.56 -9.24
C ALA A 492 19.32 27.68 -9.44
N GLU A 493 20.52 27.54 -8.87
CA GLU A 493 21.63 28.46 -9.06
C GLU A 493 22.17 28.44 -10.50
N LEU A 494 22.23 27.26 -11.14
CA LEU A 494 22.54 27.15 -12.57
C LEU A 494 21.53 27.96 -13.41
N ALA A 495 20.23 27.78 -13.15
CA ALA A 495 19.17 28.54 -13.83
C ALA A 495 19.29 30.06 -13.59
N ARG A 496 19.65 30.48 -12.37
CA ARG A 496 19.88 31.89 -12.03
C ARG A 496 20.99 32.50 -12.86
N ARG A 497 22.12 31.81 -12.99
CA ARG A 497 23.27 32.30 -13.79
C ARG A 497 23.01 32.24 -15.29
N LEU A 498 22.17 31.32 -15.76
CA LEU A 498 21.71 31.29 -17.15
C LEU A 498 20.62 32.32 -17.46
N GLY A 499 20.19 33.12 -16.47
CA GLY A 499 19.33 34.29 -16.65
C GLY A 499 17.83 34.05 -16.42
N TYR A 500 17.42 32.85 -15.98
CA TYR A 500 16.01 32.49 -15.79
C TYR A 500 15.73 31.83 -14.43
N GLY A 501 16.55 32.12 -13.41
CA GLY A 501 16.37 31.60 -12.06
C GLY A 501 15.02 31.93 -11.43
N HIS A 502 14.35 33.01 -11.85
CA HIS A 502 13.00 33.37 -11.38
C HIS A 502 11.92 32.32 -11.68
N LEU A 503 12.21 31.33 -12.54
CA LEU A 503 11.31 30.21 -12.85
C LEU A 503 11.40 29.08 -11.83
N TYR A 504 12.41 29.07 -10.96
CA TYR A 504 12.69 28.01 -10.01
C TYR A 504 12.90 28.57 -8.59
N PRO A 505 12.48 27.86 -7.54
CA PRO A 505 12.78 28.27 -6.16
C PRO A 505 14.29 28.29 -5.92
N GLN A 506 14.80 29.36 -5.32
CA GLN A 506 16.23 29.63 -5.15
C GLN A 506 16.76 29.22 -3.77
N SER A 507 15.93 28.62 -2.92
CA SER A 507 16.32 28.08 -1.62
C SER A 507 15.45 26.89 -1.21
N GLU A 508 15.93 26.07 -0.27
CA GLU A 508 15.16 24.95 0.31
C GLU A 508 13.81 25.42 0.90
N GLU A 509 13.75 26.62 1.48
CA GLU A 509 12.51 27.15 2.06
C GLU A 509 11.53 27.64 0.98
N GLU A 510 12.03 28.27 -0.08
CA GLU A 510 11.20 28.62 -1.24
C GLU A 510 10.65 27.36 -1.93
N ALA A 511 11.45 26.30 -2.03
CA ALA A 511 11.03 25.01 -2.57
C ALA A 511 9.84 24.42 -1.79
N LEU A 512 9.94 24.41 -0.45
CA LEU A 512 8.86 23.94 0.42
C LEU A 512 7.58 24.79 0.29
N ARG A 513 7.72 26.11 0.21
CA ARG A 513 6.57 27.01 0.00
C ARG A 513 5.94 26.82 -1.38
N HIS A 514 6.77 26.60 -2.39
CA HIS A 514 6.32 26.35 -3.75
C HIS A 514 5.45 25.10 -3.83
N VAL A 515 5.91 23.97 -3.31
CA VAL A 515 5.19 22.68 -3.41
C VAL A 515 3.89 22.64 -2.60
N LEU A 516 3.81 23.43 -1.51
CA LEU A 516 2.61 23.54 -0.68
C LEU A 516 1.54 24.48 -1.27
N LYS A 517 1.87 25.28 -2.28
CA LYS A 517 0.92 26.23 -2.88
C LYS A 517 -0.30 25.51 -3.45
N GLY A 518 -1.49 25.88 -2.99
CA GLY A 518 -2.75 25.24 -3.41
C GLY A 518 -3.08 23.93 -2.69
N SER A 519 -2.25 23.48 -1.75
CA SER A 519 -2.52 22.27 -0.94
C SER A 519 -3.54 22.48 0.18
N GLY A 520 -3.82 23.74 0.53
CA GLY A 520 -4.60 24.12 1.72
C GLY A 520 -3.77 24.31 2.98
N PHE A 521 -2.46 24.03 2.94
CA PHE A 521 -1.52 24.23 4.05
C PHE A 521 -0.39 25.19 3.67
N SER A 522 -0.01 26.07 4.58
CA SER A 522 1.24 26.86 4.50
C SER A 522 2.39 26.11 5.19
N LEU A 523 3.63 26.51 4.92
CA LEU A 523 4.80 25.91 5.59
C LEU A 523 4.75 26.13 7.11
N GLU A 524 4.20 27.26 7.54
CA GLU A 524 3.95 27.60 8.94
C GLU A 524 2.98 26.61 9.58
N ASP A 525 1.84 26.33 8.94
CA ASP A 525 0.85 25.35 9.43
C ASP A 525 1.50 23.97 9.64
N VAL A 526 2.35 23.55 8.69
CA VAL A 526 3.04 22.26 8.79
C VAL A 526 4.02 22.25 9.97
N ARG A 527 4.76 23.33 10.19
CA ARG A 527 5.69 23.46 11.33
C ARG A 527 4.95 23.48 12.67
N GLU A 528 3.83 24.21 12.76
CA GLU A 528 2.98 24.24 13.96
C GLU A 528 2.37 22.88 14.29
N ALA A 529 2.04 22.08 13.27
CA ALA A 529 1.57 20.70 13.41
C ALA A 529 2.70 19.69 13.74
N GLY A 530 3.91 20.14 14.07
CA GLY A 530 5.05 19.27 14.39
C GLY A 530 5.72 18.64 13.16
N GLY A 531 5.57 19.27 11.99
CA GLY A 531 6.22 18.88 10.74
C GLY A 531 5.43 17.89 9.90
N THR A 532 4.20 17.53 10.27
CA THR A 532 3.37 16.59 9.53
C THR A 532 1.92 17.09 9.44
N VAL A 533 1.35 17.09 8.25
CA VAL A 533 -0.07 17.40 8.01
C VAL A 533 -0.70 16.33 7.13
N ARG A 534 -2.03 16.24 7.16
CA ARG A 534 -2.80 15.26 6.40
C ARG A 534 -3.96 15.93 5.67
N SER A 535 -4.10 15.66 4.38
CA SER A 535 -5.27 16.03 3.60
C SER A 535 -6.44 15.08 3.86
N SER A 536 -7.67 15.54 3.61
CA SER A 536 -8.84 14.67 3.62
C SER A 536 -8.71 13.61 2.52
N THR A 537 -9.30 12.44 2.76
CA THR A 537 -9.35 11.33 1.80
C THR A 537 -10.78 10.87 1.60
N ALA A 538 -11.09 10.40 0.40
CA ALA A 538 -12.33 9.70 0.14
C ALA A 538 -12.24 8.26 0.67
N MET A 539 -13.39 7.71 1.08
CA MET A 539 -13.44 6.28 1.40
C MET A 539 -13.18 5.45 0.14
N MET A 540 -12.48 4.35 0.29
CA MET A 540 -12.20 3.43 -0.81
C MET A 540 -13.50 2.84 -1.35
N GLU A 541 -13.68 2.94 -2.65
CA GLU A 541 -14.76 2.28 -3.40
C GLU A 541 -14.17 1.29 -4.39
N TYR A 542 -14.86 0.18 -4.63
CA TYR A 542 -14.49 -0.84 -5.61
C TYR A 542 -15.31 -0.70 -6.90
N ARG A 543 -14.88 -1.39 -7.96
CA ARG A 543 -15.46 -1.35 -9.32
C ARG A 543 -15.67 0.07 -9.83
N LYS A 544 -14.64 0.90 -9.72
CA LYS A 544 -14.68 2.33 -10.07
C LYS A 544 -15.05 2.60 -11.52
N TRP A 545 -14.73 1.68 -12.44
CA TRP A 545 -15.14 1.79 -13.83
C TRP A 545 -16.67 1.76 -13.98
N GLU A 546 -17.41 0.95 -13.21
CA GLU A 546 -18.89 0.91 -13.29
C GLU A 546 -19.52 2.21 -12.76
N LYS A 547 -18.83 2.87 -11.83
CA LYS A 547 -19.30 4.06 -11.12
C LYS A 547 -18.91 5.38 -11.78
N GLY A 548 -18.12 5.32 -12.84
CA GLY A 548 -17.57 6.50 -13.52
C GLY A 548 -16.56 7.29 -12.70
N LEU A 549 -15.83 6.60 -11.81
CA LEU A 549 -14.83 7.22 -10.94
C LEU A 549 -13.42 7.27 -11.56
N LEU A 550 -13.17 6.52 -12.64
CA LEU A 550 -11.89 6.50 -13.35
C LEU A 550 -11.79 7.64 -14.38
N ARG A 551 -12.86 7.87 -15.14
CA ARG A 551 -12.85 8.84 -16.25
C ARG A 551 -12.92 10.29 -15.75
N PRO A 552 -12.23 11.24 -16.40
CA PRO A 552 -12.36 12.67 -16.10
C PRO A 552 -13.76 13.23 -16.38
N ASP A 553 -14.49 12.63 -17.34
CA ASP A 553 -15.86 13.03 -17.71
C ASP A 553 -16.96 12.49 -16.77
N GLY A 554 -16.58 11.70 -15.76
CA GLY A 554 -17.49 11.10 -14.79
C GLY A 554 -18.40 10.00 -15.35
N ARG A 555 -18.21 9.57 -16.61
CA ARG A 555 -19.00 8.48 -17.19
C ARG A 555 -18.43 7.13 -16.75
N PRO A 556 -19.25 6.07 -16.67
CA PRO A 556 -18.75 4.71 -16.48
C PRO A 556 -17.78 4.30 -17.59
N GLY A 557 -16.72 3.59 -17.22
CA GLY A 557 -15.67 3.09 -18.11
C GLY A 557 -14.27 3.36 -17.58
N PHE A 558 -13.29 3.10 -18.44
CA PHE A 558 -11.86 3.35 -18.23
C PHE A 558 -11.44 4.65 -18.94
N ASP A 559 -10.33 5.26 -18.50
CA ASP A 559 -9.78 6.47 -19.15
C ASP A 559 -8.91 6.11 -20.37
N THR A 560 -9.46 5.25 -21.22
CA THR A 560 -8.89 4.80 -22.48
C THR A 560 -9.63 5.45 -23.65
N PRO A 561 -9.05 5.48 -24.87
CA PRO A 561 -9.73 6.02 -26.05
C PRO A 561 -11.10 5.41 -26.32
N THR A 562 -11.24 4.08 -26.16
CA THR A 562 -12.53 3.39 -26.33
C THR A 562 -13.48 3.53 -25.13
N GLY A 563 -12.97 3.99 -23.99
CA GLY A 563 -13.66 4.00 -22.71
C GLY A 563 -13.82 2.63 -22.05
N LYS A 564 -13.17 1.61 -22.61
CA LYS A 564 -13.18 0.22 -22.14
C LYS A 564 -11.79 -0.24 -21.72
N PHE A 565 -11.69 -1.35 -21.01
CA PHE A 565 -10.44 -2.06 -20.80
C PHE A 565 -9.91 -2.58 -22.15
N GLU A 566 -8.77 -2.08 -22.59
CA GLU A 566 -8.20 -2.31 -23.92
C GLU A 566 -7.22 -3.49 -23.91
N ILE A 567 -7.75 -4.68 -24.19
CA ILE A 567 -6.94 -5.86 -24.54
C ILE A 567 -6.32 -5.63 -25.92
N TRP A 568 -7.11 -5.10 -26.86
CA TRP A 568 -6.64 -4.46 -28.07
C TRP A 568 -6.38 -2.98 -27.80
N SER A 569 -5.11 -2.56 -27.77
CA SER A 569 -4.77 -1.16 -27.51
C SER A 569 -4.84 -0.32 -28.77
N THR A 570 -5.76 0.64 -28.81
CA THR A 570 -5.86 1.56 -29.96
C THR A 570 -4.69 2.55 -29.98
N ILE A 571 -4.09 2.85 -28.82
CA ILE A 571 -2.89 3.70 -28.73
C ILE A 571 -1.72 3.00 -29.42
N LEU A 572 -1.47 1.73 -29.10
CA LEU A 572 -0.37 0.99 -29.73
C LEU A 572 -0.60 0.82 -31.23
N GLU A 573 -1.84 0.55 -31.65
CA GLU A 573 -2.23 0.49 -33.06
C GLU A 573 -1.95 1.80 -33.79
N GLU A 574 -2.30 2.96 -33.21
CA GLU A 574 -2.06 4.28 -33.80
C GLU A 574 -0.57 4.54 -34.05
N TYR A 575 0.29 4.06 -33.15
CA TYR A 575 1.75 4.13 -33.30
C TYR A 575 2.35 2.98 -34.14
N GLY A 576 1.53 2.08 -34.69
CA GLY A 576 1.95 1.00 -35.59
C GLY A 576 2.53 -0.24 -34.89
N TYR A 577 2.28 -0.41 -33.60
CA TYR A 577 2.65 -1.62 -32.84
C TYR A 577 1.51 -2.63 -32.80
N ASP A 578 1.82 -3.88 -32.43
CA ASP A 578 0.79 -4.90 -32.22
C ASP A 578 -0.14 -4.47 -31.07
N PRO A 579 -1.46 -4.37 -31.32
CA PRO A 579 -2.41 -3.94 -30.31
C PRO A 579 -2.72 -5.00 -29.26
N LEU A 580 -2.51 -6.29 -29.57
CA LEU A 580 -2.70 -7.38 -28.62
C LEU A 580 -1.45 -7.59 -27.76
N PRO A 581 -1.59 -8.13 -26.54
CA PRO A 581 -0.46 -8.53 -25.71
C PRO A 581 0.19 -9.80 -26.29
N ILE A 582 1.02 -9.63 -27.32
CA ILE A 582 1.75 -10.73 -27.95
C ILE A 582 2.99 -11.14 -27.17
N TYR A 583 3.35 -12.42 -27.25
CA TYR A 583 4.61 -12.92 -26.74
C TYR A 583 5.63 -13.04 -27.87
N THR A 584 6.85 -12.57 -27.59
CA THR A 584 8.02 -12.72 -28.46
C THR A 584 9.06 -13.54 -27.72
N GLU A 585 9.48 -14.67 -28.29
CA GLU A 585 10.62 -15.44 -27.76
C GLU A 585 11.86 -14.54 -27.70
N PRO A 586 12.62 -14.55 -26.59
CA PRO A 586 13.83 -13.74 -26.48
C PRO A 586 14.74 -13.94 -27.70
N SER A 587 15.23 -12.85 -28.24
CA SER A 587 15.97 -12.87 -29.51
C SER A 587 17.35 -13.52 -29.34
N GLU A 588 17.86 -13.64 -28.11
CA GLU A 588 19.08 -14.38 -27.72
C GLU A 588 18.71 -15.54 -26.80
N SER A 589 18.08 -16.58 -27.34
CA SER A 589 17.66 -17.77 -26.58
C SER A 589 18.10 -19.08 -27.27
N PRO A 590 18.07 -20.22 -26.55
CA PRO A 590 18.34 -21.52 -27.16
C PRO A 590 17.37 -21.89 -28.30
N VAL A 591 16.18 -21.28 -28.31
CA VAL A 591 15.16 -21.50 -29.35
C VAL A 591 15.42 -20.60 -30.56
N SER A 592 15.68 -19.30 -30.32
CA SER A 592 15.89 -18.32 -31.39
C SER A 592 17.27 -18.42 -32.05
N GLN A 593 18.29 -18.85 -31.31
CA GLN A 593 19.68 -18.95 -31.79
C GLN A 593 20.34 -20.28 -31.33
N PRO A 594 19.90 -21.44 -31.85
CA PRO A 594 20.39 -22.75 -31.40
C PRO A 594 21.90 -22.92 -31.62
N GLU A 595 22.44 -22.48 -32.76
CA GLU A 595 23.89 -22.57 -33.05
C GLU A 595 24.73 -21.79 -32.02
N ARG A 596 24.27 -20.60 -31.62
CA ARG A 596 24.96 -19.79 -30.60
C ARG A 596 24.83 -20.38 -29.20
N SER A 597 23.76 -21.12 -28.94
CA SER A 597 23.58 -21.83 -27.67
C SER A 597 24.54 -23.02 -27.51
N GLU A 598 25.18 -23.49 -28.58
CA GLU A 598 26.27 -24.47 -28.46
C GLU A 598 27.54 -23.85 -27.83
N GLU A 599 27.82 -22.58 -28.16
CA GLU A 599 28.94 -21.81 -27.59
C GLU A 599 28.59 -21.20 -26.22
N PHE A 600 27.37 -20.70 -26.07
CA PHE A 600 26.87 -20.04 -24.87
C PHE A 600 25.59 -20.76 -24.36
N PRO A 601 25.73 -21.90 -23.67
CA PRO A 601 24.62 -22.81 -23.37
C PRO A 601 23.70 -22.37 -22.23
N LEU A 602 24.06 -21.33 -21.46
CA LEU A 602 23.28 -20.88 -20.31
C LEU A 602 22.58 -19.57 -20.61
N ILE A 603 21.40 -19.37 -20.01
CA ILE A 603 20.66 -18.11 -20.06
C ILE A 603 21.18 -17.19 -18.97
N PHE A 604 21.69 -16.04 -19.39
CA PHE A 604 22.18 -14.96 -18.55
C PHE A 604 21.06 -14.02 -18.13
N ASN A 605 20.99 -13.78 -16.83
CA ASN A 605 20.27 -12.65 -16.25
C ASN A 605 21.21 -11.77 -15.45
N SER A 606 21.12 -10.46 -15.66
CA SER A 606 21.59 -9.47 -14.70
C SER A 606 20.40 -8.90 -13.93
N GLY A 607 20.60 -8.64 -12.64
CA GLY A 607 19.55 -8.00 -11.84
C GLY A 607 19.42 -8.46 -10.41
N ALA A 608 20.18 -9.45 -9.95
CA ALA A 608 20.21 -9.81 -8.54
C ALA A 608 20.70 -8.62 -7.72
N ARG A 609 19.77 -7.97 -7.02
CA ARG A 609 20.04 -6.95 -6.02
C ARG A 609 20.41 -7.61 -4.72
N VAL A 610 21.12 -6.87 -3.87
CA VAL A 610 21.52 -7.33 -2.53
C VAL A 610 21.26 -6.23 -1.51
N THR A 611 21.26 -6.58 -0.24
CA THR A 611 20.99 -5.65 0.87
C THR A 611 22.16 -4.72 1.18
N THR A 612 23.37 -5.05 0.73
CA THR A 612 24.62 -4.35 1.03
C THR A 612 24.97 -3.24 0.04
N ASP A 613 24.19 -3.07 -1.02
CA ASP A 613 24.41 -2.01 -2.01
C ASP A 613 23.10 -1.42 -2.53
N PHE A 614 23.24 -0.32 -3.27
CA PHE A 614 22.15 0.25 -4.04
C PHE A 614 22.67 0.55 -5.45
N HIS A 615 22.53 -0.43 -6.33
CA HIS A 615 23.17 -0.45 -7.64
C HIS A 615 24.70 -0.45 -7.52
N ALA A 616 25.37 0.57 -8.07
CA ALA A 616 26.80 0.76 -8.01
C ALA A 616 27.25 1.49 -6.72
N GLN A 617 26.33 1.87 -5.83
CA GLN A 617 26.66 2.62 -4.62
C GLN A 617 27.12 1.69 -3.50
N HIS A 618 27.99 2.23 -2.64
CA HIS A 618 28.42 1.62 -1.37
C HIS A 618 29.40 0.43 -1.44
N HIS A 619 29.92 0.10 -2.63
CA HIS A 619 30.98 -0.93 -2.81
C HIS A 619 32.36 -0.55 -2.22
N SER A 620 32.46 0.55 -1.47
CA SER A 620 33.65 0.92 -0.69
C SER A 620 33.43 0.93 0.83
N ILE A 621 32.19 0.69 1.28
CA ILE A 621 31.84 0.72 2.70
C ILE A 621 32.33 -0.55 3.39
N ALA A 622 33.06 -0.38 4.49
CA ALA A 622 33.82 -1.46 5.13
C ALA A 622 32.91 -2.57 5.67
N SER A 623 31.80 -2.23 6.33
CA SER A 623 30.87 -3.24 6.85
C SER A 623 30.19 -4.05 5.74
N PHE A 624 29.88 -3.42 4.61
CA PHE A 624 29.32 -4.12 3.43
C PHE A 624 30.35 -5.00 2.74
N LEU A 625 31.60 -4.54 2.61
CA LEU A 625 32.68 -5.34 2.04
C LEU A 625 33.07 -6.54 2.92
N ALA A 626 32.92 -6.43 4.24
CA ALA A 626 33.14 -7.55 5.14
C ALA A 626 32.11 -8.67 4.94
N GLU A 627 30.87 -8.31 4.58
CA GLU A 627 29.78 -9.24 4.28
C GLU A 627 29.86 -9.76 2.83
N ARG A 628 30.17 -8.86 1.88
CA ARG A 628 30.19 -9.12 0.44
C ARG A 628 31.45 -8.51 -0.22
N PRO A 629 32.62 -9.17 -0.10
CA PRO A 629 33.87 -8.65 -0.62
C PRO A 629 33.98 -8.68 -2.15
N GLU A 630 33.18 -9.54 -2.81
CA GLU A 630 33.23 -9.77 -4.25
C GLU A 630 31.82 -9.88 -4.85
N PRO A 631 31.64 -9.47 -6.12
CA PRO A 631 30.40 -9.71 -6.85
C PRO A 631 30.22 -11.20 -7.16
N THR A 632 28.96 -11.65 -7.25
CA THR A 632 28.63 -13.09 -7.33
C THR A 632 27.77 -13.42 -8.54
N VAL A 633 27.80 -14.69 -8.95
CA VAL A 633 26.87 -15.31 -9.89
C VAL A 633 26.28 -16.58 -9.28
N THR A 634 24.97 -16.72 -9.35
CA THR A 634 24.26 -17.93 -8.90
C THR A 634 24.18 -18.91 -10.06
N VAL A 635 24.58 -20.16 -9.84
CA VAL A 635 24.62 -21.23 -10.84
C VAL A 635 23.95 -22.48 -10.28
N ASN A 636 23.17 -23.18 -11.10
CA ASN A 636 22.54 -24.44 -10.71
C ASN A 636 23.61 -25.52 -10.39
N SER A 637 23.37 -26.36 -9.38
CA SER A 637 24.33 -27.41 -8.97
C SER A 637 24.66 -28.41 -10.08
N HIS A 638 23.69 -28.75 -10.94
CA HIS A 638 23.90 -29.62 -12.08
C HIS A 638 24.83 -28.97 -13.11
N ASP A 639 24.50 -27.75 -13.53
CA ASP A 639 25.28 -27.00 -14.53
C ASP A 639 26.71 -26.70 -14.05
N ALA A 640 26.87 -26.43 -12.74
CA ALA A 640 28.16 -26.25 -12.10
C ALA A 640 28.98 -27.56 -12.09
N THR A 641 28.33 -28.70 -11.80
CA THR A 641 29.00 -30.02 -11.77
C THR A 641 29.54 -30.40 -13.14
N GLU A 642 28.75 -30.21 -14.21
CA GLU A 642 29.19 -30.45 -15.59
C GLU A 642 30.42 -29.61 -15.99
N ARG A 643 30.53 -28.40 -15.41
CA ARG A 643 31.62 -27.44 -15.66
C ARG A 643 32.77 -27.55 -14.66
N GLY A 644 32.71 -28.49 -13.71
CA GLY A 644 33.74 -28.66 -12.67
C GLY A 644 33.88 -27.46 -11.72
N ILE A 645 32.81 -26.69 -11.54
CA ILE A 645 32.71 -25.52 -10.67
C ILE A 645 32.18 -25.96 -9.30
N ARG A 646 32.79 -25.47 -8.22
CA ARG A 646 32.32 -25.67 -6.85
C ARG A 646 31.85 -24.36 -6.24
N ASP A 647 31.02 -24.46 -5.20
CA ASP A 647 30.61 -23.30 -4.43
C ASP A 647 31.82 -22.52 -3.88
N GLY A 648 31.77 -21.19 -4.04
CA GLY A 648 32.84 -20.28 -3.66
C GLY A 648 34.04 -20.26 -4.62
N ASP A 649 34.00 -20.97 -5.75
CA ASP A 649 35.04 -20.86 -6.78
C ASP A 649 34.92 -19.53 -7.53
N ARG A 650 36.05 -19.00 -7.97
CA ARG A 650 36.11 -17.84 -8.86
C ARG A 650 35.85 -18.30 -10.30
N VAL A 651 34.95 -17.62 -10.99
CA VAL A 651 34.49 -17.99 -12.34
C VAL A 651 34.54 -16.78 -13.27
N LEU A 652 34.62 -17.04 -14.57
CA LEU A 652 34.42 -16.05 -15.62
C LEU A 652 33.05 -16.28 -16.24
N VAL A 653 32.21 -15.26 -16.23
CA VAL A 653 30.95 -15.27 -16.98
C VAL A 653 31.21 -14.62 -18.32
N ARG A 654 30.96 -15.37 -19.40
CA ARG A 654 31.33 -15.03 -20.77
C ARG A 654 30.10 -14.87 -21.63
N THR A 655 30.13 -13.88 -22.49
CA THR A 655 29.12 -13.67 -23.52
C THR A 655 29.79 -13.26 -24.82
N ALA A 656 29.03 -13.11 -25.91
CA ALA A 656 29.61 -12.61 -27.16
C ALA A 656 30.16 -11.17 -27.06
N ARG A 657 29.82 -10.42 -26.00
CA ARG A 657 30.27 -9.03 -25.78
C ARG A 657 31.58 -8.95 -25.01
N GLY A 658 31.84 -9.91 -24.12
CA GLY A 658 32.98 -9.87 -23.21
C GLY A 658 32.86 -10.88 -22.09
N GLU A 659 33.77 -10.77 -21.12
CA GLU A 659 33.82 -11.63 -19.94
C GLU A 659 34.13 -10.81 -18.68
N ILE A 660 33.59 -11.23 -17.53
CA ILE A 660 33.89 -10.62 -16.22
C ILE A 660 34.14 -11.69 -15.15
N PRO A 661 35.01 -11.41 -14.17
CA PRO A 661 35.24 -12.31 -13.04
C PRO A 661 34.18 -12.13 -11.96
N LEU A 662 33.59 -13.25 -11.53
CA LEU A 662 32.60 -13.30 -10.43
C LEU A 662 32.88 -14.48 -9.50
N ARG A 663 32.24 -14.48 -8.34
CA ARG A 663 32.27 -15.60 -7.38
C ARG A 663 31.03 -16.47 -7.55
N ALA A 664 31.21 -17.78 -7.73
CA ALA A 664 30.10 -18.72 -7.90
C ALA A 664 29.39 -19.02 -6.59
N ILE A 665 28.06 -18.91 -6.59
CA ILE A 665 27.15 -19.47 -5.59
C ILE A 665 26.48 -20.66 -6.26
N VAL A 666 26.79 -21.87 -5.79
CA VAL A 666 26.27 -23.11 -6.39
C VAL A 666 25.10 -23.64 -5.55
N THR A 667 23.92 -23.70 -6.14
CA THR A 667 22.67 -24.07 -5.44
C THR A 667 21.62 -24.65 -6.39
N ASP A 668 20.66 -25.40 -5.84
CA ASP A 668 19.46 -25.86 -6.57
C ASP A 668 18.32 -24.82 -6.55
N ASP A 669 18.50 -23.69 -5.83
CA ASP A 669 17.54 -22.58 -5.74
C ASP A 669 17.54 -21.66 -6.98
N ILE A 670 17.88 -22.19 -8.16
CA ILE A 670 17.80 -21.55 -9.47
C ILE A 670 17.51 -22.60 -10.53
N VAL A 671 16.71 -22.26 -11.54
CA VAL A 671 16.41 -23.18 -12.65
C VAL A 671 17.66 -23.60 -13.40
N GLN A 672 17.71 -24.87 -13.79
CA GLN A 672 18.78 -25.40 -14.63
C GLN A 672 18.80 -24.69 -15.99
N GLY A 673 19.99 -24.47 -16.53
CA GLY A 673 20.20 -23.77 -17.80
C GLY A 673 20.16 -22.25 -17.68
N ALA A 674 20.03 -21.68 -16.49
CA ALA A 674 20.07 -20.24 -16.26
C ALA A 674 21.04 -19.86 -15.13
N ILE A 675 21.56 -18.64 -15.21
CA ILE A 675 22.36 -18.03 -14.15
C ILE A 675 21.81 -16.66 -13.79
N GLU A 676 22.11 -16.20 -12.58
CA GLU A 676 21.78 -14.85 -12.13
C GLU A 676 23.04 -14.18 -11.60
N ALA A 677 23.49 -13.14 -12.31
CA ALA A 677 24.61 -12.30 -11.90
C ALA A 677 24.12 -11.11 -11.07
N ASN A 678 24.89 -10.80 -10.02
CA ASN A 678 24.65 -9.63 -9.20
C ASN A 678 24.74 -8.35 -10.04
N MET A 679 23.79 -7.44 -9.81
CA MET A 679 23.79 -6.14 -10.47
C MET A 679 24.86 -5.23 -9.85
N GLY A 680 25.56 -4.45 -10.68
CA GLY A 680 26.53 -3.46 -10.24
C GLY A 680 27.95 -3.77 -10.73
N GLY A 681 28.95 -3.33 -9.95
CA GLY A 681 30.37 -3.34 -10.31
C GLY A 681 30.79 -2.12 -11.13
N GLY A 682 32.09 -2.03 -11.46
CA GLY A 682 32.66 -0.92 -12.25
C GLY A 682 33.01 0.34 -11.46
N CYS A 683 32.86 0.34 -10.14
CA CYS A 683 32.98 1.53 -9.31
C CYS A 683 34.43 1.89 -8.98
N TYR A 684 34.88 3.09 -9.37
CA TYR A 684 36.27 3.55 -9.17
C TYR A 684 36.83 3.34 -7.76
N GLN A 685 36.03 3.63 -6.73
CA GLN A 685 36.43 3.58 -5.31
C GLN A 685 36.33 2.18 -4.69
N ALA A 686 35.79 1.21 -5.43
CA ALA A 686 35.61 -0.15 -4.94
C ALA A 686 36.90 -0.98 -5.04
N PRO A 687 37.01 -2.09 -4.29
CA PRO A 687 38.07 -3.07 -4.49
C PRO A 687 38.12 -3.62 -5.92
N GLU A 688 39.26 -4.17 -6.32
CA GLU A 688 39.51 -4.72 -7.66
C GLU A 688 38.42 -5.66 -8.16
N ALA A 689 37.98 -6.62 -7.33
CA ALA A 689 36.92 -7.55 -7.70
C ALA A 689 35.61 -6.86 -8.12
N TRP A 690 35.21 -5.81 -7.41
CA TRP A 690 34.01 -5.03 -7.75
C TRP A 690 34.26 -4.07 -8.92
N ARG A 691 35.48 -3.53 -9.09
CA ARG A 691 35.85 -2.71 -10.24
C ARG A 691 35.79 -3.48 -11.55
N GLU A 692 36.20 -4.73 -11.55
CA GLU A 692 36.24 -5.59 -12.74
C GLU A 692 34.92 -6.33 -12.98
N GLY A 693 34.07 -6.49 -11.96
CA GLY A 693 32.80 -7.21 -12.04
C GLY A 693 31.62 -6.40 -12.57
N ASN A 694 31.82 -5.44 -13.48
CA ASN A 694 30.71 -4.67 -14.06
C ASN A 694 29.84 -5.56 -14.96
N VAL A 695 28.65 -5.92 -14.48
CA VAL A 695 27.73 -6.83 -15.17
C VAL A 695 27.29 -6.34 -16.55
N ASN A 696 27.29 -5.01 -16.76
CA ASN A 696 26.84 -4.41 -18.01
C ASN A 696 27.87 -4.42 -19.15
N GLU A 697 29.10 -4.88 -18.87
CA GLU A 697 30.05 -5.30 -19.90
C GLU A 697 29.52 -6.53 -20.68
N LEU A 698 28.63 -7.31 -20.04
CA LEU A 698 28.04 -8.51 -20.63
C LEU A 698 26.69 -8.26 -21.31
N THR A 699 26.07 -7.09 -21.26
CA THR A 699 24.73 -6.87 -21.84
C THR A 699 24.79 -6.22 -23.22
N ASP A 700 23.68 -6.14 -23.95
CA ASP A 700 23.62 -5.71 -25.35
C ASP A 700 22.79 -4.42 -25.51
N LEU A 701 23.39 -3.36 -26.07
CA LEU A 701 22.73 -2.06 -26.29
C LEU A 701 21.79 -2.09 -27.51
N SER A 702 22.00 -3.04 -28.43
CA SER A 702 21.20 -3.16 -29.65
C SER A 702 19.89 -3.90 -29.45
N ARG A 703 19.70 -4.54 -28.28
CA ARG A 703 18.49 -5.30 -27.92
C ARG A 703 17.68 -4.56 -26.89
N TYR A 704 16.41 -4.32 -27.21
CA TYR A 704 15.48 -3.60 -26.36
C TYR A 704 14.03 -3.94 -26.73
N ASP A 705 13.11 -3.70 -25.80
CA ASP A 705 11.68 -3.73 -26.06
C ASP A 705 11.32 -2.65 -27.09
N PRO A 706 10.64 -2.99 -28.20
CA PRO A 706 10.43 -2.07 -29.31
C PRO A 706 9.48 -0.91 -29.00
N ILE A 707 8.58 -1.05 -28.03
CA ILE A 707 7.59 -0.03 -27.68
C ILE A 707 8.22 1.04 -26.79
N SER A 708 8.98 0.60 -25.80
CA SER A 708 9.53 1.46 -24.74
C SER A 708 10.99 1.87 -24.95
N GLY A 709 11.76 1.07 -25.68
CA GLY A 709 13.22 1.23 -25.81
C GLY A 709 14.04 0.68 -24.65
N PHE A 710 13.40 -0.09 -23.75
CA PHE A 710 14.06 -0.66 -22.58
C PHE A 710 15.06 -1.74 -22.98
N PRO A 711 16.33 -1.63 -22.57
CA PRO A 711 17.30 -2.66 -22.89
C PRO A 711 17.02 -4.00 -22.25
N VAL A 712 17.42 -5.06 -22.95
CA VAL A 712 17.32 -6.43 -22.46
C VAL A 712 18.47 -6.73 -21.50
N TYR A 713 18.18 -6.75 -20.20
CA TYR A 713 19.12 -7.14 -19.14
C TYR A 713 18.97 -8.61 -18.73
N LYS A 714 17.84 -9.22 -19.06
CA LYS A 714 17.49 -10.60 -18.69
C LYS A 714 17.21 -11.40 -19.96
N ALA A 715 17.48 -12.70 -19.92
CA ALA A 715 17.34 -13.62 -21.05
C ALA A 715 18.32 -13.38 -22.23
N LEU A 716 19.61 -13.20 -21.93
CA LEU A 716 20.70 -13.28 -22.94
C LEU A 716 21.38 -14.66 -22.87
N LEU A 717 22.29 -14.99 -23.79
CA LEU A 717 23.09 -16.22 -23.71
C LEU A 717 24.48 -15.94 -23.11
N CYS A 718 24.97 -16.89 -22.31
CA CYS A 718 26.31 -16.88 -21.73
C CYS A 718 26.89 -18.30 -21.56
N ASP A 719 28.17 -18.35 -21.20
CA ASP A 719 28.79 -19.52 -20.58
C ASP A 719 29.46 -19.10 -19.26
N VAL A 720 29.69 -20.08 -18.39
CA VAL A 720 30.39 -19.88 -17.11
C VAL A 720 31.54 -20.86 -17.05
N VAL A 721 32.75 -20.35 -16.94
CA VAL A 721 33.95 -21.19 -16.83
C VAL A 721 34.69 -20.91 -15.54
N ARG A 722 35.39 -21.92 -15.02
CA ARG A 722 36.28 -21.73 -13.87
C ARG A 722 37.47 -20.85 -14.25
N ALA A 723 37.82 -19.89 -13.40
CA ALA A 723 38.99 -19.03 -13.61
C ALA A 723 40.31 -19.80 -13.37
N GLU A 724 41.35 -19.53 -14.18
CA GLU A 724 42.66 -20.21 -14.09
C GLU A 724 43.43 -19.83 -12.81
N ASP A 725 43.28 -18.59 -12.35
CA ASP A 725 43.86 -18.12 -11.10
C ASP A 725 43.02 -18.64 -9.93
N GLY A 726 43.50 -19.70 -9.28
CA GLY A 726 42.92 -20.32 -8.10
C GLY A 726 42.88 -19.40 -6.87
N GLY A 727 42.12 -18.31 -6.94
CA GLY A 727 41.81 -17.45 -5.80
C GLY A 727 41.20 -18.27 -4.67
N GLY A 728 41.51 -17.90 -3.43
CA GLY A 728 40.99 -18.58 -2.24
C GLY A 728 39.47 -18.72 -2.28
N LYS A 729 38.98 -19.80 -1.67
CA LYS A 729 37.53 -20.00 -1.49
C LYS A 729 37.00 -18.97 -0.51
N VAL A 730 36.03 -18.20 -0.95
CA VAL A 730 35.29 -17.25 -0.12
C VAL A 730 33.82 -17.67 -0.20
N ALA A 731 33.24 -18.03 0.94
CA ALA A 731 31.81 -18.32 1.02
C ALA A 731 31.06 -16.98 1.08
N ILE A 732 30.18 -16.73 0.12
CA ILE A 732 29.37 -15.52 0.01
C ILE A 732 27.91 -15.95 -0.19
N GLY A 733 26.99 -15.42 0.61
CA GLY A 733 25.56 -15.70 0.48
C GLY A 733 24.91 -14.96 -0.70
N THR A 734 23.61 -15.20 -0.92
CA THR A 734 22.85 -14.56 -2.01
C THR A 734 22.65 -13.06 -1.81
N GLY A 735 22.90 -12.54 -0.61
CA GLY A 735 22.74 -11.12 -0.26
C GLY A 735 21.29 -10.69 -0.05
N GLU A 736 20.39 -11.66 0.12
CA GLU A 736 18.97 -11.45 0.46
C GLU A 736 18.76 -11.39 1.97
N ILE A 737 17.66 -10.79 2.42
CA ILE A 737 17.32 -10.75 3.84
C ILE A 737 17.00 -12.16 4.35
N ASP A 738 17.66 -12.57 5.45
CA ASP A 738 17.49 -13.90 6.04
C ASP A 738 16.37 -13.98 7.08
N ALA A 739 16.07 -12.86 7.75
CA ALA A 739 14.98 -12.72 8.71
C ALA A 739 14.50 -11.26 8.71
N VAL A 740 13.19 -11.06 8.86
CA VAL A 740 12.61 -9.74 9.13
C VAL A 740 12.12 -9.76 10.57
N ASP A 741 12.58 -8.82 11.39
CA ASP A 741 11.94 -8.56 12.68
C ASP A 741 10.54 -8.02 12.38
N VAL A 742 9.53 -8.91 12.38
CA VAL A 742 8.13 -8.53 12.22
C VAL A 742 7.71 -7.85 13.52
N VAL A 743 7.96 -6.54 13.61
CA VAL A 743 7.55 -5.77 14.77
C VAL A 743 6.05 -5.49 14.68
N GLY A 744 5.36 -5.88 15.75
CA GLY A 744 3.95 -5.72 16.07
C GLY A 744 3.06 -5.11 15.00
N ALA A 745 2.16 -5.93 14.44
CA ALA A 745 1.01 -5.47 13.68
C ALA A 745 0.38 -4.26 14.39
N THR A 746 0.41 -3.08 13.75
CA THR A 746 -0.49 -2.01 14.11
C THR A 746 -1.89 -2.47 13.73
N GLU A 747 -2.58 -3.10 14.70
CA GLU A 747 -4.01 -3.31 14.60
C GLU A 747 -4.66 -1.95 14.30
N VAL A 748 -5.14 -1.78 13.07
CA VAL A 748 -6.09 -0.70 12.79
C VAL A 748 -7.33 -1.02 13.60
N HIS A 749 -7.43 -0.45 14.81
CA HIS A 749 -8.60 -0.56 15.65
C HIS A 749 -9.81 -0.07 14.86
N ARG A 750 -10.67 -1.00 14.45
CA ARG A 750 -11.97 -0.66 13.89
C ARG A 750 -12.80 -0.05 15.02
N ILE A 751 -12.96 1.28 14.99
CA ILE A 751 -13.83 1.98 15.91
C ILE A 751 -15.28 1.71 15.49
N TYR A 752 -16.01 0.95 16.31
CA TYR A 752 -17.43 0.63 16.08
C TYR A 752 -18.29 1.76 16.68
N LEU A 753 -18.83 2.63 15.82
CA LEU A 753 -19.59 3.82 16.25
C LEU A 753 -21.11 3.56 16.44
N ASP A 754 -21.61 2.37 16.08
CA ASP A 754 -23.04 2.02 16.18
C ASP A 754 -23.38 1.29 17.49
N HIS A 755 -23.04 1.92 18.63
CA HIS A 755 -23.38 1.39 19.95
C HIS A 755 -24.89 1.38 20.23
N ASN A 756 -25.67 2.07 19.39
CA ASN A 756 -27.12 2.10 19.51
C ASN A 756 -27.76 0.79 18.98
N ALA A 757 -27.16 0.14 17.97
CA ALA A 757 -27.54 -1.20 17.53
C ALA A 757 -27.12 -2.28 18.54
N THR A 758 -25.88 -2.23 19.05
CA THR A 758 -25.46 -3.06 20.18
C THR A 758 -24.21 -2.49 20.81
N THR A 759 -24.06 -2.66 22.12
CA THR A 759 -22.83 -2.30 22.81
C THR A 759 -21.85 -3.49 22.86
N PRO A 760 -20.53 -3.24 22.91
CA PRO A 760 -19.58 -4.27 23.32
C PRO A 760 -19.84 -4.68 24.77
N LEU A 761 -19.43 -5.90 25.13
CA LEU A 761 -19.55 -6.37 26.52
C LEU A 761 -18.55 -5.62 27.39
N ASP A 762 -19.01 -4.98 28.48
CA ASP A 762 -18.11 -4.31 29.41
C ASP A 762 -17.12 -5.32 30.03
N PRO A 763 -15.82 -4.99 30.17
CA PRO A 763 -14.83 -5.90 30.75
C PRO A 763 -15.20 -6.44 32.15
N ALA A 764 -15.81 -5.62 33.00
CA ALA A 764 -16.26 -6.03 34.34
C ALA A 764 -17.51 -6.93 34.27
N VAL A 765 -18.37 -6.73 33.27
CA VAL A 765 -19.48 -7.65 32.98
C VAL A 765 -18.96 -9.00 32.51
N ARG A 766 -17.99 -9.00 31.59
CA ARG A 766 -17.32 -10.22 31.12
C ARG A 766 -16.69 -11.00 32.27
N GLN A 767 -15.98 -10.33 33.17
CA GLN A 767 -15.38 -10.96 34.34
C GLN A 767 -16.42 -11.60 35.26
N ALA A 768 -17.54 -10.90 35.53
CA ALA A 768 -18.62 -11.45 36.34
C ALA A 768 -19.25 -12.70 35.69
N MET A 769 -19.41 -12.69 34.36
CA MET A 769 -19.93 -13.85 33.62
C MET A 769 -18.97 -15.04 33.65
N VAL A 770 -17.66 -14.80 33.46
CA VAL A 770 -16.63 -15.86 33.55
C VAL A 770 -16.59 -16.47 34.94
N ALA A 771 -16.65 -15.64 35.99
CA ALA A 771 -16.66 -16.15 37.37
C ALA A 771 -17.84 -17.09 37.62
N VAL A 772 -19.04 -16.79 37.11
CA VAL A 772 -20.21 -17.67 37.22
C VAL A 772 -20.04 -18.95 36.40
N LEU A 773 -19.50 -18.84 35.19
CA LEU A 773 -19.21 -19.98 34.32
C LEU A 773 -18.24 -20.97 34.97
N GLU A 774 -17.23 -20.46 35.67
CA GLU A 774 -16.21 -21.28 36.34
C GLU A 774 -16.68 -21.86 37.69
N SER A 775 -17.57 -21.17 38.41
CA SER A 775 -17.88 -21.49 39.80
C SER A 775 -19.28 -22.07 40.07
N SER A 776 -20.22 -22.00 39.11
CA SER A 776 -21.63 -22.32 39.39
C SER A 776 -22.30 -23.21 38.34
N PRO A 777 -22.10 -24.56 38.40
CA PRO A 777 -22.78 -25.51 37.52
C PRO A 777 -24.21 -25.88 37.96
N GLY A 778 -24.68 -25.35 39.09
CA GLY A 778 -25.93 -25.77 39.73
C GLY A 778 -27.19 -25.23 39.06
N ASN A 779 -28.25 -26.04 39.03
CA ASN A 779 -29.57 -25.60 38.56
C ASN A 779 -30.25 -24.74 39.66
N PRO A 780 -30.64 -23.47 39.40
CA PRO A 780 -31.26 -22.56 40.39
C PRO A 780 -32.55 -23.06 41.04
N SER A 781 -33.23 -24.02 40.40
CA SER A 781 -34.43 -24.67 40.92
C SER A 781 -34.13 -25.78 41.94
N SER A 782 -32.86 -26.12 42.18
CA SER A 782 -32.45 -27.22 43.05
C SER A 782 -32.17 -26.78 44.49
N ILE A 783 -32.37 -27.69 45.44
CA ILE A 783 -32.22 -27.41 46.89
C ILE A 783 -30.81 -27.63 47.45
N TYR A 784 -29.91 -28.25 46.67
CA TYR A 784 -28.51 -28.45 47.05
C TYR A 784 -27.70 -27.14 46.99
N ARG A 785 -26.49 -27.15 47.55
CA ARG A 785 -25.67 -25.94 47.76
C ARG A 785 -25.44 -25.17 46.46
N GLU A 786 -24.97 -25.84 45.42
CA GLU A 786 -24.66 -25.25 44.12
C GLU A 786 -25.92 -24.67 43.45
N GLY A 787 -27.09 -25.28 43.64
CA GLY A 787 -28.37 -24.75 43.18
C GLY A 787 -28.82 -23.50 43.98
N LYS A 788 -28.58 -23.48 45.29
CA LYS A 788 -28.82 -22.29 46.14
C LYS A 788 -27.88 -21.15 45.79
N ASP A 789 -26.61 -21.43 45.47
CA ASP A 789 -25.61 -20.44 45.09
C ASP A 789 -25.98 -19.82 43.72
N ALA A 790 -26.38 -20.64 42.75
CA ALA A 790 -26.90 -20.16 41.45
C ALA A 790 -28.17 -19.30 41.62
N LYS A 791 -29.09 -19.72 42.49
CA LYS A 791 -30.29 -18.94 42.83
C LYS A 791 -29.94 -17.61 43.51
N PHE A 792 -28.98 -17.61 44.43
CA PHE A 792 -28.51 -16.39 45.09
C PHE A 792 -27.92 -15.39 44.09
N ALA A 793 -27.14 -15.87 43.11
CA ALA A 793 -26.58 -15.04 42.04
C ALA A 793 -27.67 -14.38 41.19
N ILE A 794 -28.71 -15.14 40.79
CA ILE A 794 -29.88 -14.59 40.07
C ILE A 794 -30.59 -13.54 40.91
N GLU A 795 -30.84 -13.80 42.19
CA GLU A 795 -31.50 -12.85 43.08
C GLU A 795 -30.66 -11.59 43.33
N SER A 796 -29.32 -11.70 43.28
CA SER A 796 -28.44 -10.54 43.36
C SER A 796 -28.55 -9.68 42.11
N ALA A 797 -28.49 -10.29 40.92
CA ALA A 797 -28.71 -9.57 39.66
C ALA A 797 -30.08 -8.89 39.63
N ARG A 798 -31.12 -9.57 40.12
CA ARG A 798 -32.48 -9.03 40.23
C ARG A 798 -32.54 -7.76 41.09
N ARG A 799 -31.82 -7.74 42.22
CA ARG A 799 -31.71 -6.56 43.08
C ARG A 799 -30.99 -5.40 42.39
N SER A 800 -29.98 -5.68 41.58
CA SER A 800 -29.25 -4.65 40.83
C SER A 800 -30.12 -3.97 39.76
N LEU A 801 -30.90 -4.74 38.99
CA LEU A 801 -31.89 -4.15 38.07
C LEU A 801 -32.99 -3.39 38.80
N ALA A 802 -33.46 -3.93 39.92
CA ALA A 802 -34.50 -3.29 40.71
C ALA A 802 -34.05 -1.92 41.25
N ARG A 803 -32.77 -1.79 41.63
CA ARG A 803 -32.18 -0.51 42.03
C ARG A 803 -32.14 0.48 40.87
N LEU A 804 -31.67 0.04 39.70
CA LEU A 804 -31.61 0.87 38.48
C LEU A 804 -32.98 1.42 38.07
N LEU A 805 -34.06 0.65 38.28
CA LEU A 805 -35.45 1.02 37.94
C LEU A 805 -36.24 1.67 39.10
N ASN A 806 -35.59 1.86 40.25
CA ASN A 806 -36.21 2.28 41.52
C ASN A 806 -37.46 1.47 41.89
N CYS A 807 -37.36 0.14 41.92
CA CYS A 807 -38.45 -0.76 42.28
C CYS A 807 -38.02 -1.87 43.23
N THR A 808 -38.95 -2.77 43.56
CA THR A 808 -38.65 -3.96 44.37
C THR A 808 -38.29 -5.15 43.50
N ALA A 809 -37.28 -5.95 43.90
CA ALA A 809 -36.77 -7.06 43.10
C ALA A 809 -37.84 -8.06 42.64
N ARG A 810 -38.91 -8.28 43.43
CA ARG A 810 -40.04 -9.16 43.06
C ARG A 810 -40.83 -8.70 41.83
N ARG A 811 -40.60 -7.47 41.34
CA ARG A 811 -41.23 -6.91 40.15
C ARG A 811 -40.51 -7.28 38.86
N ILE A 812 -39.28 -7.77 38.95
CA ILE A 812 -38.44 -8.08 37.80
C ILE A 812 -38.58 -9.55 37.43
N ILE A 813 -38.80 -9.82 36.16
CA ILE A 813 -38.87 -11.14 35.53
C ILE A 813 -37.80 -11.17 34.43
N PHE A 814 -36.90 -12.15 34.44
CA PHE A 814 -35.88 -12.29 33.42
C PHE A 814 -36.41 -13.02 32.18
N THR A 815 -35.99 -12.55 31.00
CA THR A 815 -36.33 -13.12 29.69
C THR A 815 -35.06 -13.34 28.87
N GLY A 816 -35.14 -14.04 27.75
CA GLY A 816 -34.03 -14.22 26.82
C GLY A 816 -33.75 -13.00 25.93
N SER A 817 -34.65 -12.02 25.87
CA SER A 817 -34.46 -10.74 25.16
C SER A 817 -35.59 -9.76 25.49
N CYS A 818 -35.42 -8.48 25.13
CA CYS A 818 -36.55 -7.54 25.14
C CYS A 818 -37.66 -7.98 24.16
N THR A 819 -37.32 -8.54 22.98
CA THR A 819 -38.34 -9.04 22.05
C THR A 819 -39.22 -10.14 22.67
N GLU A 820 -38.63 -11.06 23.44
CA GLU A 820 -39.39 -12.05 24.22
C GLU A 820 -40.27 -11.37 25.28
N ALA A 821 -39.74 -10.37 25.99
CA ALA A 821 -40.47 -9.62 27.00
C ALA A 821 -41.67 -8.85 26.42
N ASN A 822 -41.49 -8.12 25.31
CA ASN A 822 -42.56 -7.41 24.60
C ASN A 822 -43.66 -8.38 24.14
N ASN A 823 -43.28 -9.54 23.60
CA ASN A 823 -44.23 -10.57 23.20
C ASN A 823 -44.99 -11.15 24.40
N MET A 824 -44.30 -11.36 25.52
CA MET A 824 -44.92 -11.83 26.77
C MET A 824 -45.93 -10.83 27.30
N VAL A 825 -45.62 -9.53 27.27
CA VAL A 825 -46.54 -8.47 27.68
C VAL A 825 -47.75 -8.39 26.74
N ILE A 826 -47.51 -8.16 25.45
CA ILE A 826 -48.57 -7.85 24.48
C ILE A 826 -49.54 -9.03 24.34
N LYS A 827 -49.00 -10.24 24.12
CA LYS A 827 -49.83 -11.44 23.95
C LYS A 827 -50.39 -11.92 25.30
N GLY A 828 -49.62 -11.78 26.38
CA GLY A 828 -50.03 -12.21 27.71
C GLY A 828 -51.17 -11.37 28.28
N LEU A 829 -51.16 -10.04 28.09
CA LEU A 829 -52.26 -9.16 28.45
C LEU A 829 -53.54 -9.50 27.68
N ALA A 830 -53.42 -9.61 26.36
CA ALA A 830 -54.55 -9.94 25.49
C ALA A 830 -55.16 -11.31 25.84
N SER A 831 -54.32 -12.31 26.12
CA SER A 831 -54.76 -13.65 26.52
C SER A 831 -55.42 -13.65 27.91
N ALA A 832 -54.82 -13.00 28.90
CA ALA A 832 -55.39 -12.91 30.25
C ALA A 832 -56.76 -12.21 30.28
N HIS A 833 -57.02 -11.31 29.32
CA HIS A 833 -58.27 -10.56 29.19
C HIS A 833 -59.16 -11.06 28.05
N ARG A 834 -58.93 -12.27 27.52
CA ARG A 834 -59.69 -12.86 26.42
C ARG A 834 -61.19 -13.03 26.73
N GLY A 835 -61.61 -13.00 28.00
CA GLY A 835 -63.02 -13.01 28.41
C GLY A 835 -63.66 -11.63 28.64
N GLY A 836 -62.88 -10.53 28.62
CA GLY A 836 -63.38 -9.17 28.90
C GLY A 836 -63.97 -8.44 27.69
N SER A 837 -64.66 -7.32 27.92
CA SER A 837 -65.22 -6.47 26.85
C SER A 837 -64.15 -5.67 26.11
N ARG A 838 -63.04 -5.32 26.78
CA ARG A 838 -61.96 -4.49 26.22
C ARG A 838 -61.17 -5.21 25.14
N ARG A 839 -61.18 -4.65 23.93
CA ARG A 839 -60.63 -5.24 22.71
C ARG A 839 -59.77 -4.30 21.89
N GLU A 840 -59.38 -3.15 22.42
CA GLU A 840 -58.50 -2.22 21.71
C GLU A 840 -57.10 -2.12 22.32
N ILE A 841 -56.10 -1.96 21.46
CA ILE A 841 -54.70 -1.73 21.80
C ILE A 841 -54.25 -0.46 21.10
N ILE A 842 -53.67 0.47 21.85
CA ILE A 842 -53.14 1.72 21.27
C ILE A 842 -51.61 1.66 21.27
N THR A 843 -50.99 1.97 20.14
CA THR A 843 -49.52 2.04 20.01
C THR A 843 -49.12 3.08 18.96
N THR A 844 -47.82 3.25 18.64
CA THR A 844 -47.35 4.28 17.70
C THR A 844 -46.79 3.66 16.41
N PRO A 845 -46.80 4.37 15.27
CA PRO A 845 -46.22 3.87 14.02
C PRO A 845 -44.68 3.83 14.06
N THR A 846 -44.06 4.50 15.03
CA THR A 846 -42.60 4.59 15.16
C THR A 846 -42.01 3.54 16.09
N GLU A 847 -42.84 2.69 16.72
CA GLU A 847 -42.39 1.59 17.57
C GLU A 847 -41.42 0.62 16.87
N HIS A 848 -40.60 -0.05 17.67
CA HIS A 848 -39.79 -1.16 17.16
C HIS A 848 -40.68 -2.33 16.70
N SER A 849 -40.22 -3.11 15.71
CA SER A 849 -40.95 -4.27 15.17
C SER A 849 -41.34 -5.31 16.23
N ALA A 850 -40.57 -5.39 17.33
CA ALA A 850 -40.86 -6.23 18.49
C ALA A 850 -42.15 -5.87 19.24
N VAL A 851 -42.72 -4.68 19.01
CA VAL A 851 -44.01 -4.22 19.54
C VAL A 851 -45.08 -4.20 18.43
N ILE A 852 -44.77 -3.61 17.27
CA ILE A 852 -45.72 -3.48 16.15
C ILE A 852 -46.25 -4.86 15.70
N GLU A 853 -45.37 -5.82 15.48
CA GLU A 853 -45.76 -7.10 14.90
C GLU A 853 -46.61 -7.95 15.86
N PRO A 854 -46.30 -8.05 17.17
CA PRO A 854 -47.21 -8.68 18.12
C PRO A 854 -48.57 -7.98 18.24
N CYS A 855 -48.64 -6.65 18.17
CA CYS A 855 -49.90 -5.92 18.16
C CYS A 855 -50.73 -6.28 16.92
N ARG A 856 -50.16 -6.16 15.72
CA ARG A 856 -50.83 -6.56 14.45
C ARG A 856 -51.26 -8.02 14.45
N TRP A 857 -50.45 -8.91 15.01
CA TRP A 857 -50.80 -10.32 15.13
C TRP A 857 -52.09 -10.55 15.94
N LEU A 858 -52.36 -9.71 16.95
CA LEU A 858 -53.59 -9.78 17.77
C LEU A 858 -54.86 -9.38 17.02
N GLU A 859 -54.77 -8.67 15.89
CA GLU A 859 -55.92 -8.36 15.04
C GLU A 859 -56.61 -9.64 14.54
N ARG A 860 -55.82 -10.70 14.30
CA ARG A 860 -56.33 -12.03 13.93
C ARG A 860 -57.19 -12.68 15.02
N PHE A 861 -57.09 -12.19 16.25
CA PHE A 861 -57.82 -12.69 17.41
C PHE A 861 -58.94 -11.74 17.86
N GLY A 862 -59.31 -10.78 16.99
CA GLY A 862 -60.43 -9.87 17.22
C GLY A 862 -60.11 -8.66 18.09
N PHE A 863 -58.83 -8.33 18.27
CA PHE A 863 -58.41 -7.06 18.86
C PHE A 863 -58.34 -5.98 17.77
N ARG A 864 -58.70 -4.75 18.09
CA ARG A 864 -58.45 -3.57 17.26
C ARG A 864 -57.13 -2.94 17.66
N VAL A 865 -56.22 -2.74 16.71
CA VAL A 865 -54.99 -1.99 16.96
C VAL A 865 -55.15 -0.59 16.38
N THR A 866 -54.96 0.41 17.23
CA THR A 866 -55.05 1.81 16.83
C THR A 866 -53.67 2.45 16.95
N PHE A 867 -53.21 3.06 15.85
CA PHE A 867 -51.91 3.74 15.80
C PHE A 867 -52.10 5.22 16.10
N LEU A 868 -51.53 5.67 17.22
CA LEU A 868 -51.49 7.06 17.66
C LEU A 868 -50.53 7.85 16.78
N PRO A 869 -50.94 9.01 16.23
CA PRO A 869 -50.07 9.82 15.40
C PRO A 869 -48.88 10.37 16.20
N VAL A 870 -47.83 10.75 15.47
CA VAL A 870 -46.64 11.39 16.03
C VAL A 870 -46.35 12.66 15.23
N ASP A 871 -45.69 13.62 15.88
CA ASP A 871 -45.27 14.85 15.23
C ASP A 871 -44.06 14.64 14.30
N ARG A 872 -43.57 15.72 13.69
CA ARG A 872 -42.40 15.69 12.79
C ARG A 872 -41.09 15.24 13.46
N THR A 873 -41.03 15.27 14.79
CA THR A 873 -39.89 14.77 15.57
C THR A 873 -40.10 13.33 16.03
N GLY A 874 -41.25 12.73 15.72
CA GLY A 874 -41.61 11.38 16.15
C GLY A 874 -42.14 11.32 17.58
N GLN A 875 -42.46 12.46 18.22
CA GLN A 875 -43.02 12.53 19.56
C GLN A 875 -44.55 12.46 19.52
N VAL A 876 -45.15 11.75 20.46
CA VAL A 876 -46.60 11.69 20.67
C VAL A 876 -47.07 12.93 21.43
N ASP A 877 -48.19 13.52 21.00
CA ASP A 877 -48.92 14.52 21.78
C ASP A 877 -49.91 13.81 22.74
N PRO A 878 -49.81 14.00 24.07
CA PRO A 878 -50.78 13.43 25.03
C PRO A 878 -52.24 13.79 24.73
N ALA A 879 -52.50 14.95 24.12
CA ALA A 879 -53.85 15.34 23.73
C ALA A 879 -54.47 14.39 22.70
N ASP A 880 -53.65 13.84 21.78
CA ASP A 880 -54.11 12.87 20.80
C ASP A 880 -54.50 11.55 21.47
N LEU A 881 -53.77 11.12 22.51
CA LEU A 881 -54.15 9.93 23.28
C LEU A 881 -55.46 10.17 24.03
N SER A 882 -55.61 11.32 24.68
CA SER A 882 -56.83 11.69 25.42
C SER A 882 -58.07 11.71 24.51
N ALA A 883 -57.93 12.17 23.26
CA ALA A 883 -59.01 12.20 22.28
C ALA A 883 -59.38 10.82 21.73
N LEU A 884 -58.44 9.86 21.76
CA LEU A 884 -58.58 8.56 21.11
C LEU A 884 -58.92 7.43 22.07
N ILE A 885 -58.40 7.49 23.30
CA ILE A 885 -58.57 6.43 24.29
C ILE A 885 -60.03 6.32 24.76
N GLY A 886 -60.49 5.10 25.00
CA GLY A 886 -61.88 4.86 25.37
C GLY A 886 -62.07 3.67 26.31
N PRO A 887 -63.31 3.38 26.72
CA PRO A 887 -63.61 2.30 27.65
C PRO A 887 -63.30 0.89 27.11
N GLU A 888 -63.11 0.75 25.80
CA GLU A 888 -62.74 -0.49 25.11
C GLU A 888 -61.22 -0.73 25.04
N THR A 889 -60.41 0.27 25.40
CA THR A 889 -58.95 0.19 25.39
C THR A 889 -58.47 -0.73 26.52
N LEU A 890 -57.77 -1.80 26.15
CA LEU A 890 -57.18 -2.75 27.09
C LEU A 890 -55.84 -2.21 27.62
N PHE A 891 -54.94 -1.83 26.73
CA PHE A 891 -53.66 -1.24 27.10
C PHE A 891 -53.11 -0.32 26.01
N VAL A 892 -52.22 0.59 26.44
CA VAL A 892 -51.43 1.48 25.60
C VAL A 892 -49.97 1.02 25.65
N SER A 893 -49.31 0.94 24.51
CA SER A 893 -47.89 0.56 24.41
C SER A 893 -47.10 1.60 23.62
N VAL A 894 -46.19 2.30 24.31
CA VAL A 894 -45.33 3.32 23.70
C VAL A 894 -43.89 3.15 24.18
N MET A 895 -42.93 2.97 23.28
CA MET A 895 -41.51 2.92 23.63
C MET A 895 -41.05 4.26 24.22
N MET A 896 -40.17 4.21 25.22
CA MET A 896 -39.75 5.40 25.95
C MET A 896 -38.81 6.29 25.13
N ALA A 897 -37.92 5.68 24.35
CA ALA A 897 -36.96 6.36 23.49
C ALA A 897 -36.82 5.62 22.15
N ASN A 898 -36.92 6.37 21.04
CA ASN A 898 -36.83 5.81 19.69
C ASN A 898 -35.39 5.38 19.34
N ASN A 899 -35.23 4.19 18.77
CA ASN A 899 -33.93 3.60 18.42
C ASN A 899 -33.25 4.20 17.17
N GLU A 900 -33.94 5.01 16.38
CA GLU A 900 -33.42 5.65 15.16
C GLU A 900 -33.27 7.17 15.35
N THR A 901 -34.29 7.83 15.87
CA THR A 901 -34.33 9.29 16.00
C THR A 901 -33.84 9.80 17.36
N GLY A 902 -33.81 8.95 18.38
CA GLY A 902 -33.49 9.33 19.77
C GLY A 902 -34.60 10.12 20.47
N THR A 903 -35.78 10.25 19.86
CA THR A 903 -36.92 10.98 20.44
C THR A 903 -37.40 10.33 21.73
N ILE A 904 -37.58 11.12 22.78
CA ILE A 904 -38.08 10.67 24.09
C ILE A 904 -39.58 10.95 24.16
N GLN A 905 -40.36 9.92 24.50
CA GLN A 905 -41.82 10.02 24.60
C GLN A 905 -42.27 10.50 25.99
N PRO A 906 -43.40 11.23 26.10
CA PRO A 906 -43.96 11.71 27.37
C PRO A 906 -44.65 10.58 28.16
N VAL A 907 -43.91 9.53 28.51
CA VAL A 907 -44.46 8.27 29.06
C VAL A 907 -45.32 8.47 30.32
N ARG A 908 -44.93 9.36 31.24
CA ARG A 908 -45.71 9.61 32.47
C ARG A 908 -47.13 10.12 32.14
N GLU A 909 -47.21 11.17 31.35
CA GLU A 909 -48.48 11.81 30.97
C GLU A 909 -49.38 10.82 30.21
N LEU A 910 -48.79 10.00 29.34
CA LEU A 910 -49.52 8.97 28.61
C LEU A 910 -50.02 7.84 29.53
N ALA A 911 -49.24 7.46 30.55
CA ALA A 911 -49.65 6.47 31.55
C ALA A 911 -50.79 6.98 32.43
N GLU A 912 -50.74 8.25 32.86
CA GLU A 912 -51.82 8.91 33.61
C GLU A 912 -53.13 8.89 32.82
N ILE A 913 -53.11 9.30 31.54
CA ILE A 913 -54.27 9.27 30.65
C ILE A 913 -54.81 7.84 30.47
N ALA A 914 -53.93 6.85 30.33
CA ALA A 914 -54.32 5.45 30.22
C ALA A 914 -55.09 4.97 31.46
N HIS A 915 -54.58 5.29 32.65
CA HIS A 915 -55.20 4.92 33.92
C HIS A 915 -56.54 5.61 34.17
N GLU A 916 -56.70 6.87 33.76
CA GLU A 916 -57.99 7.59 33.84
C GLU A 916 -59.12 6.84 33.10
N HIS A 917 -58.77 6.12 32.04
CA HIS A 917 -59.70 5.29 31.25
C HIS A 917 -59.67 3.81 31.69
N GLY A 918 -58.91 3.52 32.74
CA GLY A 918 -58.69 2.19 33.31
C GLY A 918 -57.87 1.25 32.43
N ALA A 919 -57.24 1.73 31.35
CA ALA A 919 -56.36 0.94 30.48
C ALA A 919 -54.98 0.78 31.13
N LEU A 920 -54.29 -0.31 30.82
CA LEU A 920 -52.93 -0.54 31.31
C LEU A 920 -51.88 0.17 30.44
N PHE A 921 -50.70 0.45 30.97
CA PHE A 921 -49.60 1.08 30.23
C PHE A 921 -48.33 0.22 30.16
N HIS A 922 -47.86 -0.05 28.95
CA HIS A 922 -46.60 -0.73 28.65
C HIS A 922 -45.60 0.20 27.97
N THR A 923 -44.33 0.12 28.37
CA THR A 923 -43.24 0.83 27.67
C THR A 923 -42.03 -0.06 27.38
N ASP A 924 -41.55 -0.02 26.13
CA ASP A 924 -40.22 -0.54 25.79
C ASP A 924 -39.17 0.52 26.13
N ALA A 925 -38.40 0.27 27.19
CA ALA A 925 -37.37 1.18 27.70
C ALA A 925 -35.97 0.79 27.22
N THR A 926 -35.83 -0.15 26.29
CA THR A 926 -34.54 -0.73 25.85
C THR A 926 -33.50 0.32 25.44
N GLN A 927 -33.92 1.43 24.84
CA GLN A 927 -33.02 2.51 24.45
C GLN A 927 -32.86 3.62 25.49
N ALA A 928 -33.71 3.66 26.51
CA ALA A 928 -33.68 4.65 27.59
C ALA A 928 -32.83 4.19 28.79
N ILE A 929 -32.96 2.92 29.17
CA ILE A 929 -32.23 2.36 30.33
C ILE A 929 -30.72 2.55 30.16
N GLY A 930 -30.07 3.08 31.20
CA GLY A 930 -28.63 3.32 31.24
C GLY A 930 -28.15 4.55 30.46
N LYS A 931 -29.04 5.27 29.77
CA LYS A 931 -28.74 6.54 29.07
C LYS A 931 -29.46 7.74 29.69
N MET A 932 -30.60 7.49 30.34
CA MET A 932 -31.33 8.45 31.13
C MET A 932 -31.87 7.80 32.42
N PRO A 933 -32.18 8.58 33.46
CA PRO A 933 -32.88 8.08 34.64
C PRO A 933 -34.25 7.51 34.24
N VAL A 934 -34.56 6.31 34.74
CA VAL A 934 -35.85 5.65 34.53
C VAL A 934 -36.35 5.12 35.86
N ASP A 935 -37.37 5.78 36.39
CA ASP A 935 -37.98 5.44 37.67
C ASP A 935 -39.40 4.94 37.42
N THR A 936 -39.63 3.65 37.70
CA THR A 936 -40.92 3.01 37.47
C THR A 936 -42.03 3.50 38.40
N GLY A 937 -41.70 4.05 39.57
CA GLY A 937 -42.66 4.68 40.46
C GLY A 937 -43.07 6.06 39.97
N ASP A 938 -42.10 6.82 39.44
CA ASP A 938 -42.31 8.16 38.91
C ASP A 938 -43.07 8.16 37.59
N LEU A 939 -42.77 7.22 36.70
CA LEU A 939 -43.44 7.07 35.41
C LEU A 939 -44.84 6.44 35.51
N ASP A 940 -45.19 5.86 36.66
CA ASP A 940 -46.42 5.12 36.97
C ASP A 940 -46.75 3.91 36.05
N VAL A 941 -45.87 3.52 35.14
CA VAL A 941 -46.10 2.41 34.17
C VAL A 941 -46.47 1.07 34.82
N ASP A 942 -47.34 0.30 34.16
CA ASP A 942 -47.71 -1.04 34.62
C ASP A 942 -46.65 -2.10 34.27
N LEU A 943 -46.10 -1.98 33.06
CA LEU A 943 -45.17 -2.95 32.47
C LEU A 943 -44.03 -2.22 31.76
N LEU A 944 -42.79 -2.65 31.97
CA LEU A 944 -41.62 -2.07 31.30
C LEU A 944 -40.66 -3.17 30.85
N THR A 945 -40.18 -3.10 29.61
CA THR A 945 -39.26 -4.09 29.03
C THR A 945 -37.89 -3.49 28.73
N LEU A 946 -36.84 -4.31 28.83
CA LEU A 946 -35.46 -3.90 28.55
C LEU A 946 -34.57 -5.04 28.03
N SER A 947 -33.43 -4.68 27.44
CA SER A 947 -32.43 -5.60 26.89
C SER A 947 -31.02 -5.32 27.43
N GLY A 948 -30.23 -6.37 27.70
CA GLY A 948 -28.88 -6.21 28.26
C GLY A 948 -27.85 -5.63 27.31
N HIS A 949 -27.86 -6.04 26.04
CA HIS A 949 -26.85 -5.65 25.05
C HIS A 949 -26.93 -4.18 24.60
N LYS A 950 -27.83 -3.38 25.18
CA LYS A 950 -27.92 -1.94 24.97
C LYS A 950 -27.24 -1.13 26.09
N ILE A 951 -26.85 -1.80 27.18
CA ILE A 951 -26.21 -1.19 28.36
C ILE A 951 -24.88 -1.87 28.70
N TYR A 952 -24.11 -2.26 27.68
CA TYR A 952 -22.84 -2.99 27.79
C TYR A 952 -22.95 -4.38 28.46
N GLY A 953 -24.17 -4.91 28.53
CA GLY A 953 -24.48 -6.26 29.01
C GLY A 953 -24.44 -7.33 27.92
N PRO A 954 -24.63 -8.61 28.27
CA PRO A 954 -24.62 -9.69 27.30
C PRO A 954 -25.85 -9.70 26.38
N LYS A 955 -25.66 -10.23 25.17
CA LYS A 955 -26.76 -10.60 24.26
C LYS A 955 -27.47 -11.86 24.80
N GLY A 956 -28.74 -12.04 24.44
CA GLY A 956 -29.51 -13.23 24.85
C GLY A 956 -30.05 -13.19 26.28
N VAL A 957 -30.20 -11.99 26.86
CA VAL A 957 -30.91 -11.77 28.12
C VAL A 957 -31.62 -10.39 28.11
N GLY A 958 -32.81 -10.35 28.67
CA GLY A 958 -33.60 -9.14 28.89
C GLY A 958 -34.37 -9.23 30.20
N ALA A 959 -35.19 -8.22 30.49
CA ALA A 959 -36.04 -8.23 31.67
C ALA A 959 -37.38 -7.52 31.41
N LEU A 960 -38.37 -7.90 32.22
CA LEU A 960 -39.68 -7.30 32.33
C LEU A 960 -39.89 -6.83 33.77
N TYR A 961 -40.20 -5.56 33.95
CA TYR A 961 -40.81 -5.04 35.17
C TYR A 961 -42.33 -5.19 35.08
N MET A 962 -42.96 -5.65 36.17
CA MET A 962 -44.41 -5.78 36.27
C MET A 962 -44.93 -5.25 37.62
N LYS A 963 -45.80 -4.24 37.56
CA LYS A 963 -46.42 -3.58 38.71
C LYS A 963 -47.29 -4.54 39.53
N LYS A 964 -47.51 -4.22 40.80
CA LYS A 964 -48.35 -5.02 41.69
C LYS A 964 -49.80 -5.05 41.22
N GLY A 965 -50.37 -6.25 41.12
CA GLY A 965 -51.78 -6.41 40.77
C GLY A 965 -52.01 -6.58 39.26
N VAL A 966 -50.99 -6.33 38.44
CA VAL A 966 -51.01 -6.64 37.01
C VAL A 966 -50.75 -8.12 36.82
N SER A 967 -51.52 -8.76 35.94
CA SER A 967 -51.38 -10.18 35.60
C SER A 967 -51.41 -10.37 34.09
N ILE A 968 -50.46 -11.16 33.58
CA ILE A 968 -50.36 -11.57 32.19
C ILE A 968 -50.29 -13.09 32.09
N ASP A 969 -50.80 -13.65 31.01
CA ASP A 969 -50.55 -15.06 30.69
C ASP A 969 -49.10 -15.27 30.21
N PRO A 970 -48.39 -16.32 30.64
CA PRO A 970 -47.03 -16.60 30.20
C PRO A 970 -46.97 -16.99 28.73
N LEU A 971 -45.94 -16.49 28.03
CA LEU A 971 -45.64 -16.85 26.64
C LEU A 971 -45.12 -18.29 26.50
N ILE A 972 -44.31 -18.74 27.45
CA ILE A 972 -43.70 -20.08 27.50
C ILE A 972 -44.19 -20.80 28.77
N ARG A 973 -44.84 -21.96 28.61
CA ARG A 973 -45.42 -22.76 29.71
C ARG A 973 -44.61 -24.04 29.93
N GLY A 974 -44.51 -24.50 31.18
CA GLY A 974 -43.92 -25.82 31.49
C GLY A 974 -43.41 -25.98 32.93
N GLY A 975 -42.79 -24.95 33.52
CA GLY A 975 -42.16 -25.01 34.84
C GLY A 975 -42.41 -23.77 35.71
N GLU A 976 -41.87 -23.79 36.94
CA GLU A 976 -42.10 -22.75 37.97
C GLU A 976 -41.08 -21.60 37.93
N GLN A 977 -40.13 -21.61 36.99
CA GLN A 977 -39.09 -20.60 36.85
C GLN A 977 -39.67 -19.20 36.67
N GLU A 978 -38.94 -18.19 37.16
CA GLU A 978 -39.33 -16.77 37.11
C GLU A 978 -40.79 -16.52 37.55
N GLY A 979 -41.24 -17.21 38.61
CA GLY A 979 -42.58 -17.03 39.16
C GLY A 979 -43.71 -17.59 38.28
N ARG A 980 -43.43 -18.60 37.46
CA ARG A 980 -44.32 -19.21 36.45
C ARG A 980 -44.58 -18.33 35.21
N TYR A 981 -43.89 -17.19 35.09
CA TYR A 981 -44.04 -16.29 33.94
C TYR A 981 -43.14 -16.67 32.75
N ARG A 982 -41.99 -17.31 33.01
CA ARG A 982 -41.04 -17.74 31.98
C ARG A 982 -40.49 -19.13 32.31
N ALA A 983 -41.08 -20.17 31.72
CA ALA A 983 -40.62 -21.55 31.92
C ALA A 983 -39.28 -21.84 31.23
N GLY A 984 -38.52 -22.79 31.79
CA GLY A 984 -37.21 -23.22 31.30
C GLY A 984 -36.08 -22.71 32.18
N THR A 985 -34.98 -23.47 32.25
CA THR A 985 -33.82 -23.14 33.09
C THR A 985 -33.34 -21.71 32.81
N GLU A 986 -33.12 -20.95 33.88
CA GLU A 986 -32.69 -19.57 33.82
C GLU A 986 -31.27 -19.47 33.27
N ASN A 987 -31.02 -18.49 32.39
CA ASN A 987 -29.68 -18.18 31.88
C ASN A 987 -28.85 -17.48 32.98
N THR A 988 -28.39 -18.24 33.98
CA THR A 988 -27.69 -17.69 35.16
C THR A 988 -26.49 -16.80 34.76
N ILE A 989 -25.72 -17.20 33.75
CA ILE A 989 -24.56 -16.43 33.26
C ILE A 989 -25.01 -15.10 32.66
N GLY A 990 -25.98 -15.12 31.75
CA GLY A 990 -26.53 -13.92 31.13
C GLY A 990 -27.20 -12.99 32.15
N ILE A 991 -27.98 -13.54 33.08
CA ILE A 991 -28.67 -12.79 34.15
C ILE A 991 -27.67 -12.09 35.06
N VAL A 992 -26.60 -12.76 35.49
CA VAL A 992 -25.55 -12.12 36.29
C VAL A 992 -24.83 -11.04 35.49
N GLY A 993 -24.54 -11.29 34.21
CA GLY A 993 -23.99 -10.27 33.31
C GLY A 993 -24.89 -9.03 33.19
N LEU A 994 -26.20 -9.22 33.04
CA LEU A 994 -27.18 -8.14 33.01
C LEU A 994 -27.26 -7.39 34.34
N GLY A 995 -27.21 -8.12 35.47
CA GLY A 995 -27.14 -7.53 36.81
C GLY A 995 -25.93 -6.64 37.00
N ARG A 996 -24.75 -7.10 36.54
CA ARG A 996 -23.52 -6.30 36.60
C ARG A 996 -23.57 -5.09 35.67
N ALA A 997 -24.13 -5.25 34.48
CA ALA A 997 -24.33 -4.14 33.55
C ALA A 997 -25.26 -3.07 34.13
N ALA A 998 -26.31 -3.48 34.86
CA ALA A 998 -27.21 -2.55 35.54
C ALA A 998 -26.52 -1.72 36.64
N GLU A 999 -25.62 -2.32 37.42
CA GLU A 999 -24.82 -1.59 38.42
C GLU A 999 -23.89 -0.55 37.78
N ILE A 1000 -23.26 -0.90 36.67
CA ILE A 1000 -22.37 0.00 35.93
C ILE A 1000 -23.18 1.14 35.30
N ALA A 1001 -24.33 0.83 34.70
CA ALA A 1001 -25.24 1.82 34.15
C ALA A 1001 -25.73 2.82 35.22
N GLU A 1002 -26.07 2.36 36.42
CA GLU A 1002 -26.42 3.21 37.56
C GLU A 1002 -25.27 4.18 37.94
N GLN A 1003 -24.04 3.67 38.00
CA GLN A 1003 -22.85 4.48 38.29
C GLN A 1003 -22.55 5.50 37.18
N HIS A 1004 -22.75 5.12 35.92
CA HIS A 1004 -22.56 6.02 34.78
C HIS A 1004 -23.58 7.16 34.77
N LEU A 1005 -24.85 6.88 35.06
CA LEU A 1005 -25.89 7.91 35.16
C LEU A 1005 -25.56 8.94 36.23
N ALA A 1006 -25.04 8.51 37.39
CA ALA A 1006 -24.60 9.41 38.46
C ALA A 1006 -23.43 10.32 38.04
N ARG A 1007 -22.58 9.89 37.11
CA ARG A 1007 -21.45 10.68 36.55
C ARG A 1007 -21.85 11.58 35.39
N MET A 1008 -22.98 11.32 34.71
CA MET A 1008 -23.42 12.15 33.58
C MET A 1008 -23.82 13.56 34.02
N ASP A 1009 -24.26 13.74 35.26
CA ASP A 1009 -24.54 15.06 35.84
C ASP A 1009 -23.26 15.91 36.03
N ASP A 1010 -22.09 15.27 36.15
CA ASP A 1010 -20.78 15.95 36.21
C ASP A 1010 -20.26 16.35 34.81
N ILE A 1011 -20.70 15.67 33.75
CA ILE A 1011 -20.31 15.94 32.35
C ILE A 1011 -21.23 16.98 31.69
N ARG A 1012 -22.46 17.12 32.15
CA ARG A 1012 -23.42 18.14 31.69
C ARG A 1012 -23.20 19.53 32.31
N ARG A 1013 -22.37 19.63 33.35
CA ARG A 1013 -21.89 20.89 33.93
C ARG A 1013 -20.57 21.30 33.27
#